data_AF-A0A4R8HJK3-F1
#
_entry.id   AF-A0A4R8HJK3-F1
#
_cell.length_a   1.000
_cell.length_b   1.000
_cell.length_c   1.000
_cell.angle_alpha   90.00
_cell.angle_beta   90.00
_cell.angle_gamma   90.00
#
_symmetry.space_group_name_H-M   'P 1'
#
loop_
_entity.id
_entity.type
_entity.pdbx_description
1 polymer ?
#
loop_
_entity_poly.entity_id
_entity_poly.type
_entity_poly.pdbx_seq_one_letter_code
_entity_poly.pdbx_strand_id
1 'polypeptide(L)'
;MAYPEAEYRPLYYRHLDSIHRRRPHNGYPIPLLAPASTQYASVTLSGANAGLKINGTNYTLIQTVAQLDALDSHDATVLPGTTAASVSGNYALGQNIDASGTTYTDALIEKFSGMPAGLDHTVGNLTITSTALVNNNPVSNLALIGQTTAGGLVRDIGVVNANISSSATVVFSSGPQTVYGNFLGALVGSNLANISKAYSTGTVVGGNSGGLIGYNGIFPQPGVFNTISDSFSTVNVTGATVGGLIGRSEYLKIYRSHASGTVDSSLGGNSGGLIGYASNTNVYDSYATGDVLGGTIGVGLGGLIGNVPSGSAPILIRNSFATGNATGFYDLGGLVGTVSSSISNFTLENSYATGNVTSYQNTDVSQPPGIGGLIGAASSFGSNIVTITNSHATGNVTYTGAFGTGAGGLVGYTQGNGLIANSYATGNVTGVSGTGGLIGTGGSTNITNSYATGNVTGGNNAGGLAGSSSATITNSYATGNVVANVQAGGLVGTNAGGTITGSHATGSVTALGTTTNATLASAGGLVGTNFGLISNSYATGAVTGQSGYTGGIAGVNFNNSGNPNNTTTGVINNSYYNSEVNPSLPATNFPSGLASQLVAGKVTGGGGLTSAQIKDAPFYINGTINQVFAARAAAAEAAAAASAAAARLAQTQHAASGAGNVISNRATAPTTVPNGLLATAGRAAVEAVSSADVDALIQGCEPTQTPLPAVRTHTQHASTTTSGPHKVHVSSPGAHYRARIRSIEVDGQHFDLDNGGRNSAPTPNAQ
;
A
#
# COMPACT_ATOMS: atom_id res chain seq x y z
N MET A 1 -6.19 -29.12 -32.39
CA MET A 1 -5.59 -30.28 -31.72
C MET A 1 -5.20 -29.86 -30.32
N ALA A 2 -5.99 -30.26 -29.34
CA ALA A 2 -5.77 -29.98 -27.93
C ALA A 2 -5.07 -31.20 -27.30
N TYR A 3 -4.01 -30.96 -26.54
CA TYR A 3 -3.44 -31.94 -25.60
C TYR A 3 -3.48 -31.35 -24.18
N PRO A 4 -3.80 -32.15 -23.15
CA PRO A 4 -4.22 -31.67 -21.84
C PRO A 4 -3.04 -31.50 -20.85
N GLU A 5 -3.11 -30.49 -20.00
CA GLU A 5 -2.28 -30.38 -18.80
C GLU A 5 -2.73 -31.42 -17.76
N ALA A 6 -1.86 -32.39 -17.46
CA ALA A 6 -2.00 -33.26 -16.31
C ALA A 6 -0.92 -32.91 -15.27
N GLU A 7 -1.36 -32.81 -14.03
CA GLU A 7 -0.62 -32.42 -12.84
C GLU A 7 0.70 -33.20 -12.62
N TYR A 8 1.78 -32.45 -12.38
CA TYR A 8 2.91 -32.92 -11.58
C TYR A 8 3.13 -31.94 -10.42
N ARG A 9 2.49 -32.22 -9.28
CA ARG A 9 2.77 -31.56 -7.99
C ARG A 9 3.70 -32.45 -7.16
N PRO A 10 4.95 -32.07 -6.87
CA PRO A 10 5.77 -32.77 -5.90
C PRO A 10 5.28 -32.47 -4.47
N LEU A 11 5.21 -33.50 -3.64
CA LEU A 11 4.67 -33.54 -2.27
C LEU A 11 5.42 -32.69 -1.22
N TYR A 12 6.34 -31.81 -1.62
CA TYR A 12 7.12 -30.98 -0.69
C TYR A 12 6.39 -29.71 -0.19
N TYR A 13 5.23 -29.37 -0.77
CA TYR A 13 4.49 -28.14 -0.44
C TYR A 13 3.56 -28.25 0.79
N ARG A 14 3.23 -29.46 1.28
CA ARG A 14 2.25 -29.61 2.38
C ARG A 14 2.76 -29.26 3.77
N HIS A 15 4.07 -29.10 3.97
CA HIS A 15 4.64 -28.74 5.28
C HIS A 15 5.03 -27.26 5.42
N LEU A 16 5.01 -26.47 4.34
CA LEU A 16 5.23 -25.02 4.41
C LEU A 16 3.93 -24.23 4.59
N ASP A 17 2.77 -24.79 4.26
CA ASP A 17 1.46 -24.18 4.51
C ASP A 17 1.12 -24.04 6.01
N SER A 18 1.78 -24.77 6.91
CA SER A 18 1.59 -24.60 8.36
C SER A 18 2.35 -23.40 8.93
N ILE A 19 3.36 -22.86 8.23
CA ILE A 19 4.09 -21.64 8.65
C ILE A 19 3.37 -20.37 8.13
N HIS A 20 2.54 -20.49 7.08
CA HIS A 20 1.70 -19.41 6.54
C HIS A 20 0.55 -18.98 7.47
N ARG A 21 0.37 -19.59 8.65
CA ARG A 21 -0.70 -19.29 9.63
C ARG A 21 -0.36 -18.22 10.67
N ARG A 22 0.80 -17.59 10.63
CA ARG A 22 1.10 -16.42 11.47
C ARG A 22 0.84 -15.11 10.71
N ARG A 23 -0.42 -14.89 10.33
CA ARG A 23 -0.91 -13.56 9.91
C ARG A 23 -1.62 -12.94 11.12
N PRO A 24 -1.25 -11.73 11.59
CA PRO A 24 -2.20 -10.93 12.34
C PRO A 24 -3.33 -10.48 11.41
N HIS A 25 -4.54 -10.31 11.95
CA HIS A 25 -5.76 -9.96 11.22
C HIS A 25 -5.75 -8.56 10.53
N ASN A 26 -4.60 -7.88 10.49
CA ASN A 26 -4.45 -6.51 10.00
C ASN A 26 -3.62 -6.37 8.71
N GLY A 27 -3.23 -7.45 8.04
CA GLY A 27 -2.68 -7.40 6.68
C GLY A 27 -1.25 -6.86 6.54
N TYR A 28 -0.54 -6.61 7.65
CA TYR A 28 0.87 -6.19 7.59
C TYR A 28 1.81 -7.40 7.42
N PRO A 29 2.75 -7.35 6.46
CA PRO A 29 3.93 -8.21 6.46
C PRO A 29 4.69 -8.07 7.78
N ILE A 30 4.93 -9.18 8.48
CA ILE A 30 5.83 -9.21 9.63
C ILE A 30 7.22 -9.62 9.15
N PRO A 31 8.30 -8.95 9.60
CA PRO A 31 9.65 -9.47 9.44
C PRO A 31 9.67 -10.90 9.95
N LEU A 32 10.07 -11.86 9.12
CA LEU A 32 10.33 -13.23 9.55
C LEU A 32 11.60 -13.22 10.39
N LEU A 33 11.47 -12.80 11.64
CA LEU A 33 12.46 -13.09 12.67
C LEU A 33 12.43 -14.61 12.89
N ALA A 34 13.61 -15.22 12.95
CA ALA A 34 13.70 -16.58 13.49
C ALA A 34 12.96 -16.61 14.83
N PRO A 35 12.17 -17.66 15.14
CA PRO A 35 11.52 -17.77 16.44
C PRO A 35 12.57 -17.52 17.53
N ALA A 36 12.26 -16.67 18.52
CA ALA A 36 13.20 -16.18 19.54
C ALA A 36 13.95 -17.28 20.34
N SER A 37 13.59 -18.55 20.13
CA SER A 37 14.19 -19.75 20.72
C SER A 37 14.99 -20.63 19.74
N THR A 38 15.17 -20.23 18.47
CA THR A 38 15.96 -21.02 17.50
C THR A 38 17.41 -20.56 17.55
N GLN A 39 18.22 -21.22 18.38
CA GLN A 39 19.68 -21.12 18.29
C GLN A 39 20.13 -22.03 17.15
N TYR A 40 20.49 -21.44 16.01
CA TYR A 40 21.30 -22.15 15.03
C TYR A 40 22.73 -22.23 15.60
N ALA A 41 23.17 -23.44 15.93
CA ALA A 41 24.52 -23.67 16.41
C ALA A 41 25.40 -24.05 15.21
N SER A 42 26.53 -23.36 15.05
CA SER A 42 27.52 -23.76 14.07
C SER A 42 28.16 -25.09 14.47
N VAL A 43 28.51 -25.89 13.47
CA VAL A 43 29.15 -27.19 13.68
C VAL A 43 30.63 -27.06 13.41
N THR A 44 31.41 -26.75 14.46
CA THR A 44 32.87 -26.68 14.34
C THR A 44 33.46 -28.08 14.11
N LEU A 45 34.10 -28.28 12.97
CA LEU A 45 34.75 -29.51 12.54
C LEU A 45 36.27 -29.32 12.54
N SER A 46 36.89 -29.24 13.72
CA SER A 46 38.33 -29.00 13.86
C SER A 46 39.17 -30.28 13.75
N GLY A 47 40.44 -30.13 13.32
CA GLY A 47 41.43 -31.20 13.25
C GLY A 47 41.72 -31.70 11.82
N ALA A 48 42.96 -32.14 11.58
CA ALA A 48 43.46 -32.52 10.25
C ALA A 48 42.74 -33.71 9.61
N ASN A 49 42.06 -34.53 10.42
CA ASN A 49 41.30 -35.72 9.98
C ASN A 49 39.78 -35.49 9.99
N ALA A 50 39.31 -34.27 10.23
CA ALA A 50 37.88 -33.97 10.17
C ALA A 50 37.39 -34.17 8.73
N GLY A 51 36.26 -34.88 8.59
CA GLY A 51 35.64 -35.14 7.30
C GLY A 51 34.15 -34.84 7.37
N LEU A 52 33.61 -34.31 6.28
CA LEU A 52 32.20 -33.99 6.18
C LEU A 52 31.58 -34.68 4.98
N LYS A 53 30.44 -35.35 5.21
CA LYS A 53 29.56 -35.86 4.18
C LYS A 53 28.16 -35.30 4.38
N ILE A 54 27.59 -34.68 3.35
CA ILE A 54 26.20 -34.25 3.34
C ILE A 54 25.49 -35.03 2.24
N ASN A 55 24.45 -35.78 2.60
CA ASN A 55 23.71 -36.65 1.68
C ASN A 55 24.61 -37.61 0.88
N GLY A 56 25.65 -38.15 1.52
CA GLY A 56 26.61 -39.06 0.89
C GLY A 56 27.71 -38.37 0.08
N THR A 57 27.61 -37.07 -0.17
CA THR A 57 28.62 -36.29 -0.90
C THR A 57 29.71 -35.78 0.03
N ASN A 58 30.98 -36.03 -0.30
CA ASN A 58 32.13 -35.51 0.44
C ASN A 58 32.28 -34.00 0.27
N TYR A 59 32.63 -33.31 1.36
CA TYR A 59 32.99 -31.90 1.38
C TYR A 59 34.43 -31.74 1.84
N THR A 60 35.18 -30.89 1.13
CA THR A 60 36.51 -30.43 1.54
C THR A 60 36.35 -29.38 2.63
N LEU A 61 36.94 -29.59 3.79
CA LEU A 61 36.88 -28.64 4.91
C LEU A 61 37.91 -27.53 4.76
N ILE A 62 37.47 -26.31 5.00
CA ILE A 62 38.28 -25.09 4.99
C ILE A 62 38.34 -24.52 6.41
N GLN A 63 39.56 -24.31 6.90
CA GLN A 63 39.87 -23.97 8.29
C GLN A 63 40.60 -22.63 8.42
N THR A 64 41.26 -22.15 7.36
CA THR A 64 42.05 -20.91 7.39
C THR A 64 41.81 -20.05 6.16
N VAL A 65 42.11 -18.75 6.26
CA VAL A 65 42.03 -17.83 5.12
C VAL A 65 43.02 -18.22 4.01
N ALA A 66 44.21 -18.71 4.36
CA ALA A 66 45.19 -19.21 3.39
C ALA A 66 44.66 -20.43 2.60
N GLN A 67 43.82 -21.27 3.21
CA GLN A 67 43.15 -22.36 2.50
C GLN A 67 42.04 -21.87 1.57
N LEU A 68 41.36 -20.76 1.89
CA LEU A 68 40.40 -20.11 0.98
C LEU A 68 41.12 -19.50 -0.22
N ASP A 69 42.16 -18.71 0.02
CA ASP A 69 42.96 -18.00 -1.00
C ASP A 69 43.63 -18.99 -1.96
N ALA A 70 44.13 -20.12 -1.47
CA ALA A 70 44.77 -21.13 -2.31
C ALA A 70 43.80 -21.98 -3.16
N LEU A 71 42.48 -21.77 -3.08
CA LEU A 71 41.50 -22.68 -3.71
C LEU A 71 41.56 -22.71 -5.23
N ASP A 72 41.77 -21.55 -5.86
CA ASP A 72 41.79 -21.39 -7.32
C ASP A 72 43.20 -21.17 -7.86
N SER A 73 44.23 -21.36 -7.02
CA SER A 73 45.64 -21.11 -7.34
C SER A 73 45.97 -19.68 -7.79
N HIS A 74 45.04 -18.74 -7.60
CA HIS A 74 45.29 -17.31 -7.71
C HIS A 74 45.89 -16.79 -6.40
N ASP A 75 46.72 -15.74 -6.49
CA ASP A 75 47.22 -15.02 -5.33
C ASP A 75 46.56 -13.64 -5.34
N ALA A 76 45.53 -13.46 -4.49
CA ALA A 76 44.74 -12.23 -4.44
C ALA A 76 45.53 -11.01 -3.92
N THR A 77 46.81 -11.19 -3.52
CA THR A 77 47.74 -10.10 -3.15
C THR A 77 48.57 -9.59 -4.33
N VAL A 78 48.55 -10.27 -5.48
CA VAL A 78 49.36 -9.95 -6.67
C VAL A 78 48.51 -9.36 -7.80
N LEU A 79 49.13 -8.56 -8.67
CA LEU A 79 48.53 -7.79 -9.78
C LEU A 79 47.17 -8.34 -10.29
N PRO A 80 46.08 -7.57 -10.13
CA PRO A 80 44.72 -8.03 -10.38
C PRO A 80 44.46 -8.42 -11.84
N GLY A 81 43.55 -9.38 -12.05
CA GLY A 81 43.04 -9.77 -13.37
C GLY A 81 43.91 -10.73 -14.18
N THR A 82 44.61 -11.68 -13.54
CA THR A 82 45.57 -12.55 -14.25
C THR A 82 45.28 -14.05 -14.33
N THR A 83 44.28 -14.68 -13.66
CA THR A 83 44.09 -16.14 -13.84
C THR A 83 42.67 -16.67 -13.66
N ALA A 84 41.99 -16.93 -14.78
CA ALA A 84 40.66 -17.53 -14.92
C ALA A 84 40.49 -19.00 -14.43
N ALA A 85 41.31 -19.49 -13.51
CA ALA A 85 41.20 -20.84 -12.97
C ALA A 85 39.92 -20.93 -12.13
N SER A 86 38.96 -21.75 -12.56
CA SER A 86 37.77 -21.99 -11.75
C SER A 86 38.00 -23.16 -10.82
N VAL A 87 37.79 -22.95 -9.53
CA VAL A 87 37.71 -24.04 -8.56
C VAL A 87 36.30 -24.65 -8.59
N SER A 88 36.20 -25.97 -8.57
CA SER A 88 34.93 -26.69 -8.52
C SER A 88 34.97 -27.79 -7.46
N GLY A 89 33.82 -28.08 -6.85
CA GLY A 89 33.72 -29.08 -5.79
C GLY A 89 32.76 -28.67 -4.68
N ASN A 90 32.67 -29.51 -3.66
CA ASN A 90 31.88 -29.26 -2.47
C ASN A 90 32.83 -28.86 -1.34
N TYR A 91 32.64 -27.67 -0.80
CA TYR A 91 33.52 -27.10 0.22
C TYR A 91 32.68 -26.69 1.40
N ALA A 92 33.22 -26.85 2.61
CA ALA A 92 32.56 -26.36 3.80
C ALA A 92 33.54 -25.67 4.74
N LEU A 93 33.10 -24.61 5.39
CA LEU A 93 33.85 -24.04 6.49
C LEU A 93 33.80 -25.02 7.67
N GLY A 94 34.96 -25.37 8.22
CA GLY A 94 35.07 -26.19 9.43
C GLY A 94 35.06 -25.34 10.72
N GLN A 95 35.25 -24.03 10.59
CA GLN A 95 35.22 -23.07 11.69
C GLN A 95 35.05 -21.64 11.13
N ASN A 96 34.91 -20.66 12.03
CA ASN A 96 35.01 -19.26 11.63
C ASN A 96 36.41 -18.95 11.13
N ILE A 97 36.51 -18.27 9.99
CA ILE A 97 37.75 -17.86 9.37
C ILE A 97 38.00 -16.38 9.69
N ASP A 98 39.18 -16.07 10.21
CA ASP A 98 39.64 -14.68 10.34
C ASP A 98 40.58 -14.34 9.18
N ALA A 99 40.21 -13.32 8.41
CA ALA A 99 40.98 -12.79 7.29
C ALA A 99 41.75 -11.50 7.66
N SER A 100 41.82 -11.17 8.95
CA SER A 100 42.57 -10.00 9.42
C SER A 100 44.08 -10.10 9.12
N GLY A 101 44.74 -8.94 8.98
CA GLY A 101 46.19 -8.87 8.78
C GLY A 101 46.66 -8.88 7.33
N THR A 102 45.79 -9.15 6.36
CA THR A 102 46.09 -9.07 4.92
C THR A 102 45.11 -8.14 4.22
N THR A 103 45.64 -7.25 3.37
CA THR A 103 44.84 -6.47 2.43
C THR A 103 45.01 -7.07 1.04
N TYR A 104 43.92 -7.58 0.48
CA TYR A 104 43.89 -8.14 -0.87
C TYR A 104 43.62 -7.05 -1.90
N THR A 105 44.02 -7.29 -3.15
CA THR A 105 43.82 -6.36 -4.28
C THR A 105 42.91 -6.91 -5.38
N ASP A 106 42.56 -8.19 -5.28
CA ASP A 106 41.57 -8.90 -6.10
C ASP A 106 40.63 -9.73 -5.18
N ALA A 107 39.65 -10.41 -5.77
CA ALA A 107 38.77 -11.33 -5.04
C ALA A 107 39.56 -12.48 -4.41
N LEU A 108 39.18 -12.91 -3.19
CA LEU A 108 39.88 -13.99 -2.48
C LEU A 108 39.76 -15.35 -3.21
N ILE A 109 38.67 -15.53 -3.94
CA ILE A 109 38.46 -16.63 -4.88
C ILE A 109 37.95 -16.00 -6.17
N GLU A 110 38.75 -15.96 -7.24
CA GLU A 110 38.38 -15.36 -8.53
C GLU A 110 37.10 -16.00 -9.09
N LYS A 111 37.04 -17.34 -9.19
CA LYS A 111 35.91 -18.04 -9.83
C LYS A 111 35.56 -19.39 -9.21
N PHE A 112 34.32 -19.54 -8.79
CA PHE A 112 33.82 -20.72 -8.09
C PHE A 112 32.66 -21.41 -8.81
N SER A 113 32.83 -22.71 -9.12
CA SER A 113 31.88 -23.56 -9.83
C SER A 113 31.44 -24.77 -8.99
N GLY A 114 30.88 -24.56 -7.80
CA GLY A 114 30.54 -25.64 -6.87
C GLY A 114 29.49 -25.30 -5.82
N MET A 115 29.57 -25.96 -4.66
CA MET A 115 28.68 -25.74 -3.51
C MET A 115 29.49 -25.41 -2.24
N PRO A 116 29.80 -24.13 -1.96
CA PRO A 116 30.38 -23.74 -0.68
C PRO A 116 29.27 -23.64 0.37
N ALA A 117 29.45 -24.36 1.48
CA ALA A 117 28.56 -24.34 2.64
C ALA A 117 29.29 -23.74 3.86
N GLY A 118 28.81 -22.61 4.38
CA GLY A 118 29.39 -22.03 5.59
C GLY A 118 29.03 -22.79 6.86
N LEU A 119 27.93 -23.55 6.88
CA LEU A 119 27.44 -24.26 8.07
C LEU A 119 27.29 -23.34 9.30
N ASP A 120 26.80 -22.12 9.04
CA ASP A 120 26.69 -21.01 10.00
C ASP A 120 28.03 -20.47 10.52
N HIS A 121 29.15 -20.81 9.88
CA HIS A 121 30.43 -20.14 10.09
C HIS A 121 30.57 -18.86 9.25
N THR A 122 31.51 -18.03 9.70
CA THR A 122 31.78 -16.71 9.10
C THR A 122 33.18 -16.61 8.55
N VAL A 123 33.35 -15.78 7.51
CA VAL A 123 34.63 -15.16 7.15
C VAL A 123 34.63 -13.73 7.68
N GLY A 124 35.50 -13.44 8.65
CA GLY A 124 35.57 -12.15 9.33
C GLY A 124 36.73 -11.28 8.84
N ASN A 125 36.58 -9.97 8.92
CA ASN A 125 37.64 -8.97 8.75
C ASN A 125 38.31 -8.96 7.36
N LEU A 126 37.62 -9.43 6.33
CA LEU A 126 38.11 -9.42 4.95
C LEU A 126 38.29 -7.98 4.45
N THR A 127 39.53 -7.61 4.09
CA THR A 127 39.83 -6.30 3.50
C THR A 127 40.33 -6.48 2.07
N ILE A 128 39.58 -5.95 1.10
CA ILE A 128 39.97 -5.91 -0.31
C ILE A 128 39.98 -4.46 -0.77
N THR A 129 41.13 -3.95 -1.19
CA THR A 129 41.28 -2.56 -1.65
C THR A 129 42.11 -2.54 -2.93
N SER A 130 41.47 -2.17 -4.03
CA SER A 130 42.16 -2.08 -5.32
C SER A 130 42.21 -0.65 -5.83
N THR A 131 43.42 -0.18 -6.15
CA THR A 131 43.66 1.11 -6.81
C THR A 131 44.31 0.98 -8.18
N ALA A 132 44.44 -0.25 -8.67
CA ALA A 132 45.10 -0.56 -9.92
C ALA A 132 44.18 -0.34 -11.13
N LEU A 133 44.81 -0.11 -12.28
CA LEU A 133 44.16 -0.20 -13.59
C LEU A 133 44.67 -1.47 -14.30
N VAL A 134 43.73 -2.27 -14.76
CA VAL A 134 43.99 -3.44 -15.62
C VAL A 134 43.39 -3.12 -16.98
N ASN A 135 44.22 -3.09 -18.03
CA ASN A 135 43.79 -2.68 -19.37
C ASN A 135 43.03 -1.33 -19.38
N ASN A 136 43.56 -0.33 -18.64
CA ASN A 136 42.95 1.00 -18.44
C ASN A 136 41.57 1.00 -17.75
N ASN A 137 41.17 -0.10 -17.10
CA ASN A 137 39.92 -0.19 -16.36
C ASN A 137 40.19 -0.49 -14.87
N PRO A 138 39.40 0.07 -13.94
CA PRO A 138 39.48 -0.30 -12.52
C PRO A 138 39.10 -1.75 -12.30
N VAL A 139 39.69 -2.36 -11.28
CA VAL A 139 39.45 -3.78 -10.94
C VAL A 139 38.02 -3.98 -10.49
N SER A 140 37.36 -4.97 -11.08
CA SER A 140 35.95 -5.29 -10.89
C SER A 140 35.80 -6.68 -10.24
N ASN A 141 34.59 -7.08 -9.85
CA ASN A 141 34.31 -8.36 -9.21
C ASN A 141 35.00 -8.57 -7.86
N LEU A 142 35.26 -7.52 -7.08
CA LEU A 142 35.88 -7.69 -5.76
C LEU A 142 34.87 -8.20 -4.73
N ALA A 143 35.20 -9.33 -4.10
CA ALA A 143 34.42 -9.98 -3.06
C ALA A 143 35.20 -11.14 -2.41
N LEU A 144 34.60 -11.84 -1.44
CA LEU A 144 35.07 -13.17 -1.04
C LEU A 144 35.12 -14.14 -2.24
N ILE A 145 34.10 -14.12 -3.10
CA ILE A 145 34.04 -14.87 -4.34
C ILE A 145 33.82 -13.91 -5.50
N GLY A 146 34.78 -13.74 -6.41
CA GLY A 146 34.68 -12.81 -7.52
C GLY A 146 33.55 -13.17 -8.47
N GLN A 147 33.49 -14.44 -8.91
CA GLN A 147 32.44 -14.93 -9.79
C GLN A 147 31.95 -16.33 -9.40
N THR A 148 30.64 -16.55 -9.42
CA THR A 148 30.05 -17.91 -9.36
C THR A 148 29.57 -18.37 -10.74
N THR A 149 29.35 -19.67 -10.95
CA THR A 149 28.78 -20.19 -12.20
C THR A 149 27.35 -20.71 -12.04
N ALA A 150 26.64 -20.81 -13.16
CA ALA A 150 25.29 -21.37 -13.21
C ALA A 150 25.27 -22.81 -12.63
N GLY A 151 24.22 -23.12 -11.87
CA GLY A 151 24.06 -24.42 -11.20
C GLY A 151 24.77 -24.54 -9.85
N GLY A 152 25.57 -23.55 -9.44
CA GLY A 152 26.17 -23.49 -8.10
C GLY A 152 25.16 -23.16 -6.99
N LEU A 153 25.55 -23.42 -5.74
CA LEU A 153 24.78 -23.05 -4.54
C LEU A 153 25.72 -22.57 -3.44
N VAL A 154 25.69 -21.28 -3.12
CA VAL A 154 26.38 -20.69 -1.96
C VAL A 154 25.39 -20.60 -0.81
N ARG A 155 25.72 -21.19 0.35
CA ARG A 155 24.77 -21.23 1.46
C ARG A 155 25.36 -21.18 2.86
N ASP A 156 24.52 -20.76 3.80
CA ASP A 156 24.76 -20.84 5.25
C ASP A 156 26.09 -20.15 5.66
N ILE A 157 26.42 -19.01 5.05
CA ILE A 157 27.74 -18.34 5.19
C ILE A 157 27.57 -16.85 5.51
N GLY A 158 28.35 -16.37 6.50
CA GLY A 158 28.45 -14.95 6.83
C GLY A 158 29.78 -14.35 6.39
N VAL A 159 29.78 -13.13 5.83
CA VAL A 159 30.98 -12.31 5.63
C VAL A 159 30.89 -11.09 6.55
N VAL A 160 31.62 -11.12 7.66
CA VAL A 160 31.44 -10.19 8.77
C VAL A 160 32.58 -9.17 8.80
N ASN A 161 32.25 -7.90 8.99
CA ASN A 161 33.21 -6.80 9.03
C ASN A 161 34.09 -6.74 7.76
N ALA A 162 33.45 -6.90 6.60
CA ALA A 162 34.13 -6.79 5.31
C ALA A 162 34.37 -5.32 4.96
N ASN A 163 35.55 -5.01 4.42
CA ASN A 163 35.86 -3.70 3.86
C ASN A 163 36.35 -3.86 2.42
N ILE A 164 35.45 -3.63 1.46
CA ILE A 164 35.69 -3.89 0.03
C ILE A 164 35.66 -2.56 -0.73
N SER A 165 36.72 -2.23 -1.45
CA SER A 165 36.78 -1.00 -2.24
C SER A 165 37.55 -1.14 -3.56
N SER A 166 37.08 -0.43 -4.59
CA SER A 166 37.77 -0.30 -5.87
C SER A 166 37.74 1.15 -6.34
N SER A 167 38.89 1.80 -6.42
CA SER A 167 39.01 3.19 -6.87
C SER A 167 40.35 3.42 -7.57
N ALA A 168 40.33 3.82 -8.84
CA ALA A 168 41.54 4.17 -9.58
C ALA A 168 41.48 5.62 -10.07
N THR A 169 42.63 6.22 -10.34
CA THR A 169 42.73 7.58 -10.90
C THR A 169 43.03 7.50 -12.39
N VAL A 170 42.17 8.08 -13.21
CA VAL A 170 42.37 8.22 -14.66
C VAL A 170 42.49 9.70 -15.01
N VAL A 171 43.48 10.05 -15.82
CA VAL A 171 43.71 11.43 -16.27
C VAL A 171 42.96 11.67 -17.57
N PHE A 172 41.91 12.48 -17.50
CA PHE A 172 41.17 12.96 -18.66
C PHE A 172 41.70 14.33 -19.11
N SER A 173 41.28 14.81 -20.29
CA SER A 173 41.59 16.18 -20.74
C SER A 173 41.04 17.27 -19.80
N SER A 174 40.03 16.94 -18.99
CA SER A 174 39.48 17.76 -17.92
C SER A 174 40.22 17.65 -16.57
N GLY A 175 41.31 16.88 -16.51
CA GLY A 175 42.09 16.62 -15.31
C GLY A 175 41.91 15.20 -14.74
N PRO A 176 42.60 14.88 -13.63
CA PRO A 176 42.46 13.59 -12.95
C PRO A 176 41.04 13.39 -12.40
N GLN A 177 40.48 12.20 -12.58
CA GLN A 177 39.17 11.79 -12.05
C GLN A 177 39.30 10.42 -11.38
N THR A 178 38.55 10.21 -10.31
CA THR A 178 38.41 8.90 -9.67
C THR A 178 37.36 8.08 -10.43
N VAL A 179 37.74 6.89 -10.85
CA VAL A 179 36.88 5.89 -11.48
C VAL A 179 36.82 4.65 -10.60
N TYR A 180 35.68 3.95 -10.61
CA TYR A 180 35.42 2.84 -9.69
C TYR A 180 35.23 1.53 -10.46
N GLY A 181 35.66 0.43 -9.84
CA GLY A 181 35.40 -0.92 -10.34
C GLY A 181 33.94 -1.30 -10.24
N ASN A 182 33.49 -2.21 -11.09
CA ASN A 182 32.12 -2.70 -11.09
C ASN A 182 31.98 -4.04 -10.39
N PHE A 183 30.78 -4.34 -9.94
CA PHE A 183 30.36 -5.62 -9.37
C PHE A 183 31.08 -5.96 -8.07
N LEU A 184 31.00 -5.06 -7.10
CA LEU A 184 31.54 -5.30 -5.76
C LEU A 184 30.45 -5.84 -4.84
N GLY A 185 30.81 -6.86 -4.04
CA GLY A 185 29.97 -7.39 -2.98
C GLY A 185 30.81 -7.98 -1.86
N ALA A 186 30.28 -8.06 -0.63
CA ALA A 186 31.03 -8.71 0.44
C ALA A 186 31.21 -10.22 0.18
N LEU A 187 30.15 -10.88 -0.32
CA LEU A 187 30.17 -12.32 -0.58
C LEU A 187 30.49 -12.64 -2.05
N VAL A 188 29.75 -12.06 -2.99
CA VAL A 188 29.93 -12.34 -4.42
C VAL A 188 30.05 -11.07 -5.24
N GLY A 189 31.04 -10.99 -6.13
CA GLY A 189 31.12 -9.92 -7.12
C GLY A 189 30.04 -10.09 -8.19
N SER A 190 30.17 -11.15 -9.00
CA SER A 190 29.26 -11.54 -10.08
C SER A 190 28.64 -12.92 -9.85
N ASN A 191 27.32 -12.97 -9.66
CA ASN A 191 26.60 -14.17 -9.26
C ASN A 191 25.79 -14.81 -10.40
N LEU A 192 26.02 -16.10 -10.61
CA LEU A 192 25.20 -16.99 -11.42
C LEU A 192 24.62 -18.17 -10.62
N ALA A 193 25.04 -18.34 -9.36
CA ALA A 193 24.60 -19.40 -8.47
C ALA A 193 23.28 -19.04 -7.76
N ASN A 194 22.67 -20.03 -7.11
CA ASN A 194 21.68 -19.76 -6.07
C ASN A 194 22.42 -19.36 -4.78
N ILE A 195 21.85 -18.42 -4.03
CA ILE A 195 22.38 -18.00 -2.72
C ILE A 195 21.29 -18.16 -1.68
N SER A 196 21.61 -18.80 -0.55
CA SER A 196 20.62 -19.09 0.49
C SER A 196 21.21 -18.93 1.87
N LYS A 197 20.52 -18.24 2.78
CA LYS A 197 20.97 -18.07 4.18
C LYS A 197 22.38 -17.49 4.27
N ALA A 198 22.67 -16.51 3.43
CA ALA A 198 23.95 -15.83 3.44
C ALA A 198 23.79 -14.41 3.98
N TYR A 199 24.83 -13.88 4.64
CA TYR A 199 24.77 -12.52 5.15
C TYR A 199 26.09 -11.78 5.12
N SER A 200 26.02 -10.45 5.15
CA SER A 200 27.20 -9.60 5.21
C SER A 200 27.06 -8.38 6.12
N THR A 201 28.18 -7.94 6.69
CA THR A 201 28.31 -6.69 7.45
C THR A 201 29.61 -5.97 7.08
N GLY A 202 29.65 -4.64 7.22
CA GLY A 202 30.84 -3.82 6.92
C GLY A 202 30.59 -2.71 5.89
N THR A 203 31.53 -2.48 4.98
CA THR A 203 31.51 -1.39 3.98
C THR A 203 31.87 -1.88 2.59
N VAL A 204 31.16 -1.40 1.57
CA VAL A 204 31.46 -1.65 0.16
C VAL A 204 31.45 -0.32 -0.61
N VAL A 205 32.54 0.00 -1.32
CA VAL A 205 32.68 1.23 -2.11
C VAL A 205 33.11 0.91 -3.55
N GLY A 206 32.26 1.19 -4.54
CA GLY A 206 32.56 0.88 -5.96
C GLY A 206 31.57 1.50 -6.93
N GLY A 207 31.64 1.14 -8.22
CA GLY A 207 30.72 1.61 -9.26
C GLY A 207 29.35 0.92 -9.15
N ASN A 208 29.25 -0.30 -9.67
CA ASN A 208 28.07 -1.15 -9.47
C ASN A 208 28.28 -2.05 -8.25
N SER A 209 27.59 -1.79 -7.15
CA SER A 209 27.92 -2.46 -5.88
C SER A 209 26.68 -2.89 -5.10
N GLY A 210 26.78 -4.03 -4.41
CA GLY A 210 25.79 -4.44 -3.43
C GLY A 210 26.42 -4.89 -2.13
N GLY A 211 25.65 -4.84 -1.04
CA GLY A 211 26.20 -5.22 0.26
C GLY A 211 26.57 -6.69 0.36
N LEU A 212 25.80 -7.58 -0.30
CA LEU A 212 26.12 -9.00 -0.39
C LEU A 212 26.65 -9.37 -1.78
N ILE A 213 25.99 -8.86 -2.83
CA ILE A 213 26.23 -9.24 -4.22
C ILE A 213 26.35 -8.00 -5.10
N GLY A 214 27.42 -7.88 -5.89
CA GLY A 214 27.57 -6.78 -6.84
C GLY A 214 26.60 -6.85 -8.01
N TYR A 215 26.68 -7.95 -8.77
CA TYR A 215 25.83 -8.24 -9.91
C TYR A 215 25.29 -9.66 -9.84
N ASN A 216 24.03 -9.84 -10.22
CA ASN A 216 23.38 -11.12 -10.37
C ASN A 216 22.86 -11.26 -11.80
N GLY A 217 23.34 -12.24 -12.56
CA GLY A 217 22.81 -12.53 -13.90
C GLY A 217 23.84 -13.02 -14.89
N ILE A 218 23.36 -13.24 -16.12
CA ILE A 218 24.18 -13.64 -17.27
C ILE A 218 23.78 -12.78 -18.46
N PHE A 219 24.73 -12.00 -18.97
CA PHE A 219 24.62 -11.44 -20.31
C PHE A 219 25.38 -12.36 -21.28
N PRO A 220 24.76 -12.97 -22.31
CA PRO A 220 23.34 -13.00 -22.70
C PRO A 220 22.74 -14.41 -22.53
N GLN A 221 22.09 -14.73 -21.40
CA GLN A 221 21.24 -15.94 -21.32
C GLN A 221 19.83 -15.59 -20.79
N PRO A 222 18.91 -15.19 -21.69
CA PRO A 222 17.53 -14.88 -21.31
C PRO A 222 16.81 -16.10 -20.71
N GLY A 223 16.11 -15.91 -19.59
CA GLY A 223 15.05 -16.82 -19.13
C GLY A 223 15.40 -17.84 -18.05
N VAL A 224 16.68 -17.99 -17.65
CA VAL A 224 17.05 -18.83 -16.50
C VAL A 224 17.06 -17.99 -15.24
N PHE A 225 16.13 -18.27 -14.32
CA PHE A 225 16.08 -17.59 -13.04
C PHE A 225 16.94 -18.29 -12.00
N ASN A 226 17.87 -17.56 -11.39
CA ASN A 226 18.47 -17.98 -10.13
C ASN A 226 17.69 -17.39 -8.93
N THR A 227 17.97 -17.93 -7.75
CA THR A 227 17.25 -17.59 -6.52
C THR A 227 18.20 -17.09 -5.45
N ILE A 228 17.79 -15.99 -4.80
CA ILE A 228 18.39 -15.53 -3.55
C ILE A 228 17.33 -15.66 -2.45
N SER A 229 17.62 -16.38 -1.37
CA SER A 229 16.65 -16.60 -0.31
C SER A 229 17.24 -16.44 1.08
N ASP A 230 16.41 -15.97 2.02
CA ASP A 230 16.73 -15.97 3.45
C ASP A 230 18.07 -15.28 3.77
N SER A 231 18.44 -14.28 2.96
CA SER A 231 19.78 -13.66 2.99
C SER A 231 19.66 -12.18 3.34
N PHE A 232 20.68 -11.63 3.99
CA PHE A 232 20.62 -10.22 4.39
C PHE A 232 21.96 -9.48 4.37
N SER A 233 21.91 -8.17 4.39
CA SER A 233 23.10 -7.32 4.46
C SER A 233 22.86 -6.11 5.35
N THR A 234 23.81 -5.84 6.25
CA THR A 234 23.86 -4.59 7.03
C THR A 234 24.97 -3.66 6.53
N VAL A 235 25.55 -3.96 5.37
CA VAL A 235 26.69 -3.24 4.80
C VAL A 235 26.26 -1.85 4.35
N ASN A 236 27.07 -0.84 4.68
CA ASN A 236 26.95 0.48 4.06
C ASN A 236 27.57 0.43 2.66
N VAL A 237 26.78 0.79 1.65
CA VAL A 237 27.18 0.69 0.25
C VAL A 237 27.25 2.07 -0.37
N THR A 238 28.41 2.45 -0.90
CA THR A 238 28.61 3.71 -1.63
C THR A 238 28.97 3.42 -3.09
N GLY A 239 28.32 4.08 -4.04
CA GLY A 239 28.57 3.80 -5.46
C GLY A 239 27.72 4.54 -6.48
N ALA A 240 27.76 4.06 -7.72
CA ALA A 240 27.01 4.63 -8.83
C ALA A 240 25.64 3.93 -8.99
N THR A 241 25.64 2.63 -9.29
CA THR A 241 24.45 1.79 -9.19
C THR A 241 24.56 0.89 -7.98
N VAL A 242 23.75 1.14 -6.96
CA VAL A 242 23.94 0.51 -5.66
C VAL A 242 22.68 -0.06 -5.06
N GLY A 243 22.81 -1.20 -4.40
CA GLY A 243 21.75 -1.70 -3.54
C GLY A 243 22.25 -2.33 -2.25
N GLY A 244 21.48 -2.18 -1.17
CA GLY A 244 21.93 -2.63 0.15
C GLY A 244 22.19 -4.13 0.23
N LEU A 245 21.51 -4.94 -0.59
CA LEU A 245 21.80 -6.37 -0.77
C LEU A 245 22.46 -6.64 -2.12
N ILE A 246 21.87 -6.13 -3.21
CA ILE A 246 22.28 -6.43 -4.59
C ILE A 246 22.44 -5.13 -5.38
N GLY A 247 23.58 -4.92 -6.03
CA GLY A 247 23.77 -3.76 -6.90
C GLY A 247 22.86 -3.81 -8.13
N ARG A 248 23.05 -4.84 -8.96
CA ARG A 248 22.26 -5.07 -10.17
C ARG A 248 21.80 -6.51 -10.27
N SER A 249 20.55 -6.73 -10.66
CA SER A 249 19.99 -8.06 -10.91
C SER A 249 19.37 -8.18 -12.30
N GLU A 250 19.52 -9.36 -12.89
CA GLU A 250 18.93 -9.80 -14.14
C GLU A 250 18.41 -11.22 -13.96
N TYR A 251 17.13 -11.47 -14.29
CA TYR A 251 16.47 -12.78 -14.15
C TYR A 251 16.61 -13.40 -12.75
N LEU A 252 16.17 -12.66 -11.73
CA LEU A 252 16.29 -13.09 -10.33
C LEU A 252 14.93 -13.30 -9.69
N LYS A 253 14.82 -14.30 -8.81
CA LYS A 253 13.76 -14.36 -7.80
C LYS A 253 14.38 -14.20 -6.41
N ILE A 254 13.89 -13.24 -5.63
CA ILE A 254 14.34 -13.02 -4.26
C ILE A 254 13.22 -13.28 -3.26
N TYR A 255 13.54 -13.99 -2.19
CA TYR A 255 12.60 -14.41 -1.14
C TYR A 255 13.14 -14.10 0.24
N ARG A 256 12.30 -13.55 1.14
CA ARG A 256 12.60 -13.44 2.58
C ARG A 256 13.98 -12.84 2.88
N SER A 257 14.38 -11.86 2.08
CA SER A 257 15.72 -11.28 2.14
C SER A 257 15.64 -9.79 2.43
N HIS A 258 16.66 -9.23 3.06
CA HIS A 258 16.58 -7.83 3.47
C HIS A 258 17.92 -7.10 3.53
N ALA A 259 17.85 -5.78 3.56
CA ALA A 259 19.02 -4.93 3.77
C ALA A 259 18.73 -3.78 4.73
N SER A 260 19.70 -3.45 5.58
CA SER A 260 19.54 -2.39 6.60
C SER A 260 20.65 -1.35 6.62
N GLY A 261 21.73 -1.56 5.87
CA GLY A 261 22.80 -0.56 5.76
C GLY A 261 22.40 0.61 4.87
N THR A 262 23.06 1.76 5.07
CA THR A 262 22.82 2.95 4.26
C THR A 262 23.31 2.73 2.83
N VAL A 263 22.51 3.16 1.86
CA VAL A 263 22.85 3.14 0.44
C VAL A 263 23.11 4.56 -0.01
N ASP A 264 24.32 4.86 -0.45
CA ASP A 264 24.75 6.17 -0.92
C ASP A 264 25.14 6.10 -2.40
N SER A 265 24.33 6.73 -3.25
CA SER A 265 24.59 6.86 -4.68
C SER A 265 25.01 8.27 -5.10
N SER A 266 25.74 8.99 -4.24
CA SER A 266 26.34 10.30 -4.52
C SER A 266 27.31 10.27 -5.71
N LEU A 267 27.88 9.11 -6.05
CA LEU A 267 28.71 8.92 -7.25
C LEU A 267 27.88 8.81 -8.55
N GLY A 268 26.55 8.80 -8.43
CA GLY A 268 25.56 8.96 -9.50
C GLY A 268 25.07 7.67 -10.12
N GLY A 269 23.75 7.55 -10.36
CA GLY A 269 23.15 6.36 -10.96
C GLY A 269 21.84 5.94 -10.29
N ASN A 270 21.55 4.64 -10.26
CA ASN A 270 20.32 4.08 -9.68
C ASN A 270 20.60 3.53 -8.29
N SER A 271 19.72 3.77 -7.32
CA SER A 271 19.89 3.15 -6.01
C SER A 271 18.60 2.67 -5.36
N GLY A 272 18.74 1.50 -4.72
CA GLY A 272 17.65 0.82 -4.05
C GLY A 272 18.09 0.27 -2.71
N GLY A 273 17.30 0.43 -1.65
CA GLY A 273 17.70 -0.11 -0.34
C GLY A 273 17.93 -1.63 -0.36
N LEU A 274 17.23 -2.39 -1.22
CA LEU A 274 17.50 -3.82 -1.45
C LEU A 274 18.24 -4.04 -2.78
N ILE A 275 17.73 -3.50 -3.88
CA ILE A 275 18.25 -3.72 -5.25
C ILE A 275 18.38 -2.41 -6.01
N GLY A 276 19.57 -2.06 -6.49
CA GLY A 276 19.79 -0.83 -7.27
C GLY A 276 19.09 -0.85 -8.63
N TYR A 277 19.32 -1.91 -9.41
CA TYR A 277 18.77 -2.06 -10.77
C TYR A 277 18.22 -3.47 -10.97
N ALA A 278 16.91 -3.60 -11.23
CA ALA A 278 16.17 -4.86 -11.16
C ALA A 278 15.55 -5.27 -12.49
N SER A 279 16.37 -5.79 -13.42
CA SER A 279 15.90 -6.30 -14.71
C SER A 279 15.28 -7.68 -14.55
N ASN A 280 14.07 -7.89 -15.08
CA ASN A 280 13.36 -9.18 -15.04
C ASN A 280 13.40 -9.85 -13.64
N THR A 281 13.27 -9.07 -12.56
CA THR A 281 13.50 -9.53 -11.19
C THR A 281 12.20 -9.50 -10.38
N ASN A 282 11.91 -10.59 -9.67
CA ASN A 282 10.72 -10.71 -8.82
C ASN A 282 11.10 -10.73 -7.34
N VAL A 283 10.37 -9.95 -6.54
CA VAL A 283 10.64 -9.74 -5.11
C VAL A 283 9.48 -10.22 -4.25
N TYR A 284 9.76 -11.10 -3.29
CA TYR A 284 8.76 -11.70 -2.41
C TYR A 284 9.18 -11.60 -0.95
N ASP A 285 8.27 -11.15 -0.09
CA ASP A 285 8.42 -11.17 1.36
C ASP A 285 9.75 -10.55 1.83
N SER A 286 10.22 -9.51 1.15
CA SER A 286 11.57 -8.94 1.31
C SER A 286 11.48 -7.45 1.63
N TYR A 287 12.50 -6.91 2.29
CA TYR A 287 12.41 -5.52 2.77
C TYR A 287 13.74 -4.78 2.85
N ALA A 288 13.66 -3.46 2.94
CA ALA A 288 14.83 -2.60 3.18
C ALA A 288 14.52 -1.55 4.25
N THR A 289 15.47 -1.33 5.16
CA THR A 289 15.29 -0.36 6.27
C THR A 289 16.34 0.73 6.31
N GLY A 290 17.44 0.59 5.58
CA GLY A 290 18.48 1.61 5.50
C GLY A 290 18.04 2.81 4.67
N ASP A 291 18.56 3.99 5.02
CA ASP A 291 18.34 5.21 4.22
C ASP A 291 18.99 5.08 2.84
N VAL A 292 18.33 5.65 1.83
CA VAL A 292 18.81 5.72 0.45
C VAL A 292 19.08 7.17 0.09
N LEU A 293 20.36 7.49 -0.12
CA LEU A 293 20.88 8.83 -0.37
C LEU A 293 21.38 8.92 -1.80
N GLY A 294 20.65 9.61 -2.68
CA GLY A 294 21.02 9.85 -4.06
C GLY A 294 21.79 11.15 -4.25
N GLY A 295 22.68 11.18 -5.24
CA GLY A 295 23.34 12.40 -5.70
C GLY A 295 22.44 13.32 -6.54
N THR A 296 23.05 14.33 -7.14
CA THR A 296 22.39 15.30 -8.04
C THR A 296 22.27 14.80 -9.49
N ILE A 297 22.87 13.63 -9.79
CA ILE A 297 22.94 13.00 -11.11
C ILE A 297 22.49 11.54 -10.94
N GLY A 298 21.39 11.13 -11.56
CA GLY A 298 20.84 9.78 -11.40
C GLY A 298 19.46 9.66 -12.05
N VAL A 299 18.97 8.42 -12.27
CA VAL A 299 17.75 8.16 -13.06
C VAL A 299 16.68 7.31 -12.36
N GLY A 300 16.90 6.87 -11.11
CA GLY A 300 15.87 6.20 -10.31
C GLY A 300 16.35 5.82 -8.91
N LEU A 301 15.60 6.26 -7.89
CA LEU A 301 15.94 6.07 -6.48
C LEU A 301 14.74 5.50 -5.73
N GLY A 302 14.91 4.35 -5.07
CA GLY A 302 13.82 3.66 -4.39
C GLY A 302 14.22 3.13 -3.02
N GLY A 303 13.31 3.14 -2.04
CA GLY A 303 13.61 2.52 -0.74
C GLY A 303 13.85 1.02 -0.81
N LEU A 304 13.22 0.29 -1.75
CA LEU A 304 13.45 -1.14 -2.00
C LEU A 304 14.19 -1.36 -3.32
N ILE A 305 13.67 -0.83 -4.43
CA ILE A 305 14.23 -0.97 -5.77
C ILE A 305 14.46 0.39 -6.41
N GLY A 306 15.69 0.67 -6.88
CA GLY A 306 15.99 1.92 -7.58
C GLY A 306 15.31 2.02 -8.93
N ASN A 307 15.73 1.17 -9.87
CA ASN A 307 15.24 1.18 -11.24
C ASN A 307 14.74 -0.19 -11.69
N VAL A 308 13.54 -0.21 -12.26
CA VAL A 308 12.99 -1.33 -13.02
C VAL A 308 13.10 -0.97 -14.51
N PRO A 309 14.10 -1.51 -15.23
CA PRO A 309 14.36 -1.15 -16.61
C PRO A 309 13.39 -1.83 -17.59
N SER A 310 13.57 -1.54 -18.88
CA SER A 310 12.90 -2.28 -19.94
C SER A 310 13.24 -3.77 -19.87
N GLY A 311 12.26 -4.62 -20.18
CA GLY A 311 12.41 -6.06 -19.98
C GLY A 311 11.30 -6.87 -20.63
N SER A 312 11.63 -8.11 -20.95
CA SER A 312 10.75 -9.05 -21.66
C SER A 312 9.86 -9.90 -20.75
N ALA A 313 10.14 -9.96 -19.44
CA ALA A 313 9.39 -10.76 -18.48
C ALA A 313 8.57 -9.89 -17.52
N PRO A 314 7.41 -10.37 -17.03
CA PRO A 314 6.65 -9.66 -16.02
C PRO A 314 7.44 -9.52 -14.73
N ILE A 315 7.28 -8.39 -14.06
CA ILE A 315 7.91 -8.07 -12.78
C ILE A 315 6.84 -8.02 -11.71
N LEU A 316 7.06 -8.76 -10.63
CA LEU A 316 6.17 -8.84 -9.48
C LEU A 316 6.94 -8.50 -8.20
N ILE A 317 6.43 -7.53 -7.47
CA ILE A 317 6.82 -7.21 -6.10
C ILE A 317 5.62 -7.51 -5.21
N ARG A 318 5.79 -8.41 -4.24
CA ARG A 318 4.71 -8.85 -3.39
C ARG A 318 5.14 -8.96 -1.93
N ASN A 319 4.26 -8.55 -1.02
CA ASN A 319 4.48 -8.63 0.43
C ASN A 319 5.80 -7.99 0.88
N SER A 320 6.23 -6.91 0.23
CA SER A 320 7.57 -6.35 0.39
C SER A 320 7.48 -4.88 0.79
N PHE A 321 8.46 -4.38 1.54
CA PHE A 321 8.36 -3.03 2.07
C PHE A 321 9.69 -2.31 2.25
N ALA A 322 9.62 -0.98 2.36
CA ALA A 322 10.76 -0.14 2.69
C ALA A 322 10.42 0.86 3.80
N THR A 323 11.34 1.06 4.74
CA THR A 323 11.14 2.00 5.86
C THR A 323 12.18 3.10 5.96
N GLY A 324 13.33 2.95 5.29
CA GLY A 324 14.36 3.99 5.24
C GLY A 324 13.90 5.20 4.44
N ASN A 325 14.43 6.38 4.76
CA ASN A 325 14.14 7.60 4.01
C ASN A 325 14.82 7.55 2.64
N ALA A 326 14.16 8.08 1.64
CA ALA A 326 14.70 8.22 0.29
C ALA A 326 14.93 9.71 0.01
N THR A 327 16.18 10.10 -0.19
CA THR A 327 16.55 11.49 -0.50
C THR A 327 17.35 11.54 -1.79
N GLY A 328 16.99 12.36 -2.76
CA GLY A 328 17.77 12.46 -4.00
C GLY A 328 17.16 13.39 -5.04
N PHE A 329 17.42 13.19 -6.33
CA PHE A 329 17.01 14.16 -7.35
C PHE A 329 15.88 13.68 -8.27
N TYR A 330 16.13 12.67 -9.11
CA TYR A 330 15.27 12.25 -10.23
C TYR A 330 14.52 10.93 -9.94
N ASP A 331 13.24 10.85 -10.35
CA ASP A 331 12.34 9.69 -10.19
C ASP A 331 12.52 8.92 -8.87
N LEU A 332 12.04 9.57 -7.80
CA LEU A 332 12.28 9.16 -6.42
C LEU A 332 11.02 8.52 -5.83
N GLY A 333 11.14 7.28 -5.37
CA GLY A 333 10.08 6.50 -4.75
C GLY A 333 10.44 6.02 -3.35
N GLY A 334 9.47 5.98 -2.44
CA GLY A 334 9.71 5.36 -1.13
C GLY A 334 9.87 3.83 -1.19
N LEU A 335 9.35 3.15 -2.21
CA LEU A 335 9.58 1.72 -2.45
C LEU A 335 10.31 1.46 -3.78
N VAL A 336 9.78 2.00 -4.88
CA VAL A 336 10.35 1.82 -6.23
C VAL A 336 10.62 3.18 -6.85
N GLY A 337 11.84 3.47 -7.29
CA GLY A 337 12.14 4.74 -7.95
C GLY A 337 11.42 4.87 -9.30
N THR A 338 11.85 4.09 -10.27
CA THR A 338 11.33 4.16 -11.65
C THR A 338 10.91 2.80 -12.17
N VAL A 339 9.80 2.78 -12.91
CA VAL A 339 9.37 1.67 -13.77
C VAL A 339 9.38 2.13 -15.22
N SER A 340 10.27 1.53 -16.03
CA SER A 340 10.49 1.87 -17.43
C SER A 340 9.27 1.58 -18.31
N SER A 341 9.13 2.35 -19.38
CA SER A 341 8.01 2.28 -20.32
C SER A 341 7.93 1.02 -21.18
N SER A 342 9.06 0.31 -21.35
CA SER A 342 9.18 -0.86 -22.23
C SER A 342 9.28 -2.17 -21.45
N ILE A 343 8.50 -2.29 -20.37
CA ILE A 343 8.29 -3.53 -19.62
C ILE A 343 7.14 -4.35 -20.23
N SER A 344 7.09 -5.65 -19.97
CA SER A 344 5.92 -6.47 -20.33
C SER A 344 4.71 -6.18 -19.43
N ASN A 345 4.83 -6.38 -18.12
CA ASN A 345 3.83 -6.01 -17.10
C ASN A 345 4.54 -5.81 -15.76
N PHE A 346 4.06 -4.87 -14.96
CA PHE A 346 4.55 -4.65 -13.60
C PHE A 346 3.39 -4.78 -12.62
N THR A 347 3.57 -5.58 -11.58
CA THR A 347 2.60 -5.75 -10.50
C THR A 347 3.25 -5.49 -9.16
N LEU A 348 2.65 -4.59 -8.38
CA LEU A 348 2.97 -4.33 -6.99
C LEU A 348 1.76 -4.69 -6.13
N GLU A 349 1.93 -5.63 -5.21
CA GLU A 349 0.85 -6.18 -4.42
C GLU A 349 1.22 -6.27 -2.93
N ASN A 350 0.30 -5.89 -2.04
CA ASN A 350 0.46 -6.05 -0.58
C ASN A 350 1.78 -5.48 -0.06
N SER A 351 2.21 -4.33 -0.59
CA SER A 351 3.54 -3.77 -0.37
C SER A 351 3.46 -2.33 0.07
N TYR A 352 4.44 -1.84 0.83
CA TYR A 352 4.32 -0.51 1.43
C TYR A 352 5.65 0.22 1.67
N ALA A 353 5.56 1.54 1.79
CA ALA A 353 6.70 2.39 2.17
C ALA A 353 6.32 3.35 3.31
N THR A 354 7.20 3.50 4.29
CA THR A 354 6.96 4.39 5.44
C THR A 354 7.97 5.53 5.57
N GLY A 355 9.14 5.42 4.93
CA GLY A 355 10.18 6.45 4.98
C GLY A 355 9.77 7.72 4.24
N ASN A 356 10.31 8.86 4.68
CA ASN A 356 10.06 10.13 3.99
C ASN A 356 10.78 10.16 2.64
N VAL A 357 10.18 10.86 1.68
CA VAL A 357 10.68 11.03 0.33
C VAL A 357 10.98 12.51 0.10
N THR A 358 12.25 12.86 -0.06
CA THR A 358 12.70 14.25 -0.19
C THR A 358 13.54 14.43 -1.45
N SER A 359 13.09 15.30 -2.37
CA SER A 359 13.83 15.57 -3.60
C SER A 359 14.55 16.93 -3.57
N TYR A 360 15.80 16.94 -4.05
CA TYR A 360 16.65 18.12 -4.18
C TYR A 360 16.26 19.01 -5.37
N GLN A 361 16.65 20.27 -5.30
CA GLN A 361 16.59 21.21 -6.40
C GLN A 361 17.71 20.91 -7.41
N ASN A 362 17.38 20.78 -8.69
CA ASN A 362 18.36 20.96 -9.77
C ASN A 362 17.72 21.83 -10.85
N THR A 363 18.35 22.96 -11.12
CA THR A 363 17.89 23.97 -12.09
C THR A 363 18.29 23.63 -13.52
N ASP A 364 19.15 22.64 -13.72
CA ASP A 364 19.80 22.36 -15.01
C ASP A 364 19.10 21.26 -15.81
N VAL A 365 17.98 20.72 -15.31
CA VAL A 365 17.33 19.54 -15.89
C VAL A 365 15.95 19.92 -16.43
N SER A 366 15.79 19.71 -17.74
CA SER A 366 14.55 19.99 -18.48
C SER A 366 13.53 18.86 -18.41
N GLN A 367 13.91 17.70 -17.84
CA GLN A 367 13.05 16.53 -17.70
C GLN A 367 12.33 16.58 -16.34
N PRO A 368 10.99 16.65 -16.32
CA PRO A 368 10.23 16.78 -15.09
C PRO A 368 10.14 15.44 -14.31
N PRO A 369 10.68 15.33 -13.08
CA PRO A 369 10.74 14.06 -12.35
C PRO A 369 9.39 13.70 -11.70
N GLY A 370 9.16 12.39 -11.53
CA GLY A 370 8.06 11.85 -10.72
C GLY A 370 8.53 11.56 -9.29
N ILE A 371 7.92 12.19 -8.28
CA ILE A 371 8.27 12.00 -6.87
C ILE A 371 7.10 11.35 -6.14
N GLY A 372 7.29 10.15 -5.59
CA GLY A 372 6.21 9.35 -5.03
C GLY A 372 6.54 8.69 -3.69
N GLY A 373 5.56 8.61 -2.79
CA GLY A 373 5.76 7.92 -1.50
C GLY A 373 5.92 6.40 -1.64
N LEU A 374 5.36 5.78 -2.68
CA LEU A 374 5.56 4.36 -3.01
C LEU A 374 6.35 4.18 -4.30
N ILE A 375 5.90 4.77 -5.41
CA ILE A 375 6.58 4.73 -6.71
C ILE A 375 6.86 6.13 -7.23
N GLY A 376 8.11 6.45 -7.59
CA GLY A 376 8.46 7.75 -8.17
C GLY A 376 7.78 7.98 -9.51
N ALA A 377 8.16 7.19 -10.51
CA ALA A 377 7.57 7.24 -11.85
C ALA A 377 7.28 5.84 -12.39
N ALA A 378 6.13 5.68 -13.05
CA ALA A 378 5.78 4.45 -13.75
C ALA A 378 5.18 4.73 -15.12
N SER A 379 5.86 4.26 -16.17
CA SER A 379 5.42 4.43 -17.55
C SER A 379 5.12 3.07 -18.18
N SER A 380 4.13 3.01 -19.06
CA SER A 380 3.85 1.88 -19.95
C SER A 380 3.41 2.38 -21.33
N PHE A 381 3.80 1.68 -22.39
CA PHE A 381 3.28 1.91 -23.75
C PHE A 381 2.68 0.62 -24.32
N GLY A 382 1.77 0.76 -25.28
CA GLY A 382 1.09 -0.37 -25.92
C GLY A 382 0.12 -1.08 -24.97
N SER A 383 0.14 -2.42 -25.00
CA SER A 383 -0.78 -3.27 -24.20
C SER A 383 -0.28 -3.59 -22.78
N ASN A 384 0.87 -3.04 -22.39
CA ASN A 384 1.51 -3.33 -21.11
C ASN A 384 0.85 -2.56 -19.97
N ILE A 385 0.76 -3.17 -18.78
CA ILE A 385 0.01 -2.61 -17.65
C ILE A 385 0.89 -2.51 -16.39
N VAL A 386 0.78 -1.36 -15.71
CA VAL A 386 1.29 -1.15 -14.35
C VAL A 386 0.12 -1.32 -13.38
N THR A 387 0.19 -2.35 -12.51
CA THR A 387 -0.85 -2.65 -11.53
C THR A 387 -0.33 -2.48 -10.12
N ILE A 388 -1.01 -1.68 -9.30
CA ILE A 388 -0.71 -1.46 -7.88
C ILE A 388 -1.96 -1.80 -7.08
N THR A 389 -1.84 -2.77 -6.17
CA THR A 389 -2.99 -3.27 -5.41
C THR A 389 -2.65 -3.50 -3.94
N ASN A 390 -3.61 -3.23 -3.06
CA ASN A 390 -3.50 -3.46 -1.62
C ASN A 390 -2.21 -2.88 -1.01
N SER A 391 -1.75 -1.73 -1.53
CA SER A 391 -0.43 -1.17 -1.24
C SER A 391 -0.57 0.24 -0.70
N HIS A 392 0.41 0.71 0.08
CA HIS A 392 0.28 2.01 0.73
C HIS A 392 1.60 2.73 1.01
N ALA A 393 1.52 4.04 1.19
CA ALA A 393 2.63 4.86 1.62
C ALA A 393 2.24 5.83 2.75
N THR A 394 3.08 5.96 3.77
CA THR A 394 2.78 6.82 4.94
C THR A 394 3.80 7.93 5.17
N GLY A 395 4.97 7.87 4.53
CA GLY A 395 5.99 8.90 4.63
C GLY A 395 5.59 10.18 3.90
N ASN A 396 6.10 11.32 4.38
CA ASN A 396 5.86 12.60 3.72
C ASN A 396 6.63 12.68 2.41
N VAL A 397 6.05 13.33 1.41
CA VAL A 397 6.65 13.56 0.09
C VAL A 397 6.90 15.05 -0.07
N THR A 398 8.17 15.43 -0.25
CA THR A 398 8.59 16.82 -0.39
C THR A 398 9.35 17.02 -1.69
N TYR A 399 8.80 17.86 -2.56
CA TYR A 399 9.46 18.34 -3.77
C TYR A 399 9.37 19.87 -3.87
N THR A 400 10.52 20.53 -3.80
CA THR A 400 10.59 22.00 -3.88
C THR A 400 11.11 22.51 -5.22
N GLY A 401 11.40 21.61 -6.18
CA GLY A 401 11.96 21.85 -7.51
C GLY A 401 11.45 23.06 -8.28
N ALA A 402 12.22 23.61 -9.23
CA ALA A 402 11.71 24.63 -10.16
C ALA A 402 10.81 24.05 -11.27
N PHE A 403 10.97 22.78 -11.64
CA PHE A 403 10.29 22.13 -12.77
C PHE A 403 9.91 20.68 -12.46
N GLY A 404 8.62 20.30 -12.49
CA GLY A 404 8.23 18.90 -12.24
C GLY A 404 6.91 18.49 -12.90
N THR A 405 6.69 17.18 -13.02
CA THR A 405 5.49 16.57 -13.63
C THR A 405 4.49 16.19 -12.56
N GLY A 406 4.96 15.61 -11.44
CA GLY A 406 4.07 15.01 -10.45
C GLY A 406 4.73 14.73 -9.10
N ALA A 407 4.13 15.23 -8.01
CA ALA A 407 4.40 14.78 -6.65
C ALA A 407 3.16 14.07 -6.08
N GLY A 408 3.29 12.81 -5.68
CA GLY A 408 2.18 11.98 -5.24
C GLY A 408 2.46 11.24 -3.94
N GLY A 409 1.49 11.16 -3.04
CA GLY A 409 1.68 10.40 -1.78
C GLY A 409 1.88 8.91 -2.01
N LEU A 410 1.31 8.32 -3.07
CA LEU A 410 1.56 6.95 -3.50
C LEU A 410 2.44 6.91 -4.75
N VAL A 411 2.02 7.58 -5.83
CA VAL A 411 2.74 7.56 -7.11
C VAL A 411 2.98 8.97 -7.64
N GLY A 412 4.22 9.32 -7.93
CA GLY A 412 4.54 10.66 -8.44
C GLY A 412 3.96 10.90 -9.83
N TYR A 413 4.33 10.05 -10.77
CA TYR A 413 3.92 10.17 -12.17
C TYR A 413 3.53 8.81 -12.76
N THR A 414 2.43 8.78 -13.51
CA THR A 414 2.09 7.65 -14.37
C THR A 414 1.78 8.03 -15.82
N GLN A 415 2.29 7.23 -16.75
CA GLN A 415 1.98 7.32 -18.17
C GLN A 415 1.55 5.97 -18.73
N GLY A 416 0.51 5.94 -19.55
CA GLY A 416 -0.02 4.72 -20.17
C GLY A 416 -1.13 4.04 -19.37
N ASN A 417 -1.33 2.76 -19.68
CA ASN A 417 -2.37 1.94 -19.07
C ASN A 417 -1.92 1.46 -17.69
N GLY A 418 -2.74 1.70 -16.68
CA GLY A 418 -2.46 1.25 -15.32
C GLY A 418 -3.71 1.14 -14.45
N LEU A 419 -3.55 0.49 -13.31
CA LEU A 419 -4.57 0.31 -12.30
C LEU A 419 -3.97 0.53 -10.91
N ILE A 420 -4.60 1.39 -10.12
CA ILE A 420 -4.39 1.48 -8.67
C ILE A 420 -5.70 1.08 -7.99
N ALA A 421 -5.66 0.01 -7.20
CA ALA A 421 -6.84 -0.47 -6.48
C ALA A 421 -6.57 -0.78 -5.01
N ASN A 422 -7.56 -0.52 -4.15
CA ASN A 422 -7.50 -0.83 -2.71
C ASN A 422 -6.22 -0.31 -2.04
N SER A 423 -5.75 0.86 -2.45
CA SER A 423 -4.44 1.39 -2.07
C SER A 423 -4.58 2.78 -1.46
N TYR A 424 -3.65 3.20 -0.61
CA TYR A 424 -3.80 4.48 0.08
C TYR A 424 -2.49 5.19 0.42
N ALA A 425 -2.59 6.50 0.63
CA ALA A 425 -1.47 7.31 1.11
C ALA A 425 -1.88 8.26 2.24
N THR A 426 -1.06 8.38 3.28
CA THR A 426 -1.39 9.19 4.46
C THR A 426 -0.39 10.32 4.74
N GLY A 427 0.79 10.29 4.13
CA GLY A 427 1.80 11.32 4.28
C GLY A 427 1.42 12.63 3.59
N ASN A 428 1.89 13.76 4.13
CA ASN A 428 1.69 15.06 3.50
C ASN A 428 2.50 15.15 2.21
N VAL A 429 1.96 15.85 1.21
CA VAL A 429 2.58 16.02 -0.11
C VAL A 429 2.79 17.49 -0.40
N THR A 430 4.04 17.87 -0.64
CA THR A 430 4.42 19.21 -1.13
C THR A 430 5.04 19.08 -2.52
N GLY A 431 4.50 19.81 -3.50
CA GLY A 431 4.95 19.81 -4.89
C GLY A 431 4.73 21.15 -5.59
N VAL A 432 5.28 21.30 -6.80
CA VAL A 432 5.33 22.59 -7.53
C VAL A 432 4.47 22.63 -8.81
N SER A 433 4.03 21.48 -9.31
CA SER A 433 3.24 21.35 -10.54
C SER A 433 1.99 20.52 -10.26
N GLY A 434 1.84 19.33 -10.84
CA GLY A 434 0.81 18.35 -10.48
C GLY A 434 1.11 17.73 -9.11
N THR A 435 0.26 17.99 -8.13
CA THR A 435 0.44 17.49 -6.77
C THR A 435 -0.82 16.77 -6.31
N GLY A 436 -0.71 15.52 -5.87
CA GLY A 436 -1.85 14.75 -5.42
C GLY A 436 -1.57 13.94 -4.16
N GLY A 437 -2.57 13.77 -3.31
CA GLY A 437 -2.41 12.95 -2.10
C GLY A 437 -2.16 11.48 -2.41
N LEU A 438 -2.67 10.95 -3.54
CA LEU A 438 -2.40 9.59 -4.02
C LEU A 438 -1.50 9.60 -5.26
N ILE A 439 -1.91 10.28 -6.34
CA ILE A 439 -1.12 10.37 -7.58
C ILE A 439 -0.82 11.84 -7.90
N GLY A 440 0.44 12.18 -8.20
CA GLY A 440 0.78 13.53 -8.68
C GLY A 440 0.12 13.84 -10.01
N THR A 441 0.60 13.21 -11.08
CA THR A 441 -0.01 13.29 -12.41
C THR A 441 -0.20 11.89 -12.95
N GLY A 442 -1.47 11.51 -13.19
CA GLY A 442 -1.81 10.25 -13.83
C GLY A 442 -2.40 10.50 -15.21
N GLY A 443 -1.83 9.89 -16.24
CA GLY A 443 -2.46 9.85 -17.56
C GLY A 443 -3.75 8.99 -17.52
N SER A 444 -3.69 7.81 -18.14
CA SER A 444 -4.82 6.89 -18.28
C SER A 444 -4.88 5.79 -17.20
N THR A 445 -4.28 6.02 -16.03
CA THR A 445 -4.26 5.05 -14.91
C THR A 445 -5.55 5.10 -14.09
N ASN A 446 -6.32 4.02 -14.10
CA ASN A 446 -7.57 3.94 -13.35
C ASN A 446 -7.32 3.82 -11.84
N ILE A 447 -8.14 4.48 -11.03
CA ILE A 447 -8.08 4.46 -9.57
C ILE A 447 -9.40 3.92 -9.03
N THR A 448 -9.36 2.90 -8.17
CA THR A 448 -10.57 2.27 -7.61
C THR A 448 -10.39 1.96 -6.13
N ASN A 449 -11.42 2.22 -5.30
CA ASN A 449 -11.43 1.89 -3.87
C ASN A 449 -10.17 2.38 -3.12
N SER A 450 -9.65 3.55 -3.49
CA SER A 450 -8.36 4.05 -3.00
C SER A 450 -8.52 5.42 -2.36
N TYR A 451 -7.62 5.78 -1.45
CA TYR A 451 -7.81 7.02 -0.70
C TYR A 451 -6.52 7.72 -0.28
N ALA A 452 -6.63 9.02 -0.01
CA ALA A 452 -5.54 9.81 0.55
C ALA A 452 -6.00 10.68 1.72
N THR A 453 -5.16 10.81 2.76
CA THR A 453 -5.51 11.59 3.97
C THR A 453 -4.51 12.68 4.33
N GLY A 454 -3.31 12.67 3.73
CA GLY A 454 -2.31 13.71 3.97
C GLY A 454 -2.71 15.04 3.33
N ASN A 455 -2.24 16.15 3.92
CA ASN A 455 -2.43 17.48 3.35
C ASN A 455 -1.61 17.63 2.07
N VAL A 456 -2.15 18.36 1.10
CA VAL A 456 -1.54 18.58 -0.21
C VAL A 456 -1.29 20.07 -0.41
N THR A 457 -0.02 20.44 -0.59
CA THR A 457 0.40 21.78 -0.97
C THR A 457 1.03 21.70 -2.36
N GLY A 458 0.33 22.18 -3.38
CA GLY A 458 0.79 22.17 -4.77
C GLY A 458 1.09 23.58 -5.31
N GLY A 459 1.97 23.66 -6.31
CA GLY A 459 2.17 24.88 -7.08
C GLY A 459 1.02 25.11 -8.07
N ASN A 460 1.09 24.59 -9.29
CA ASN A 460 0.05 24.88 -10.30
C ASN A 460 -1.27 24.12 -10.06
N ASN A 461 -1.22 22.80 -9.84
CA ASN A 461 -2.40 21.94 -9.80
C ASN A 461 -2.33 21.03 -8.58
N ALA A 462 -3.31 21.13 -7.67
CA ALA A 462 -3.36 20.27 -6.50
C ALA A 462 -4.72 19.57 -6.38
N GLY A 463 -4.70 18.27 -6.10
CA GLY A 463 -5.89 17.50 -5.75
C GLY A 463 -5.67 16.65 -4.50
N GLY A 464 -6.69 16.50 -3.67
CA GLY A 464 -6.57 15.66 -2.47
C GLY A 464 -6.26 14.20 -2.79
N LEU A 465 -6.72 13.68 -3.94
CA LEU A 465 -6.40 12.35 -4.46
C LEU A 465 -5.42 12.43 -5.64
N ALA A 466 -5.71 13.25 -6.66
CA ALA A 466 -4.89 13.35 -7.86
C ALA A 466 -4.64 14.80 -8.30
N GLY A 467 -3.40 15.17 -8.63
CA GLY A 467 -3.13 16.51 -9.17
C GLY A 467 -3.78 16.72 -10.54
N SER A 468 -3.58 15.77 -11.45
CA SER A 468 -4.25 15.71 -12.75
C SER A 468 -4.57 14.26 -13.12
N SER A 469 -5.73 14.04 -13.76
CA SER A 469 -6.17 12.73 -14.26
C SER A 469 -6.98 12.83 -15.55
N SER A 470 -6.78 11.89 -16.48
CA SER A 470 -7.68 11.64 -17.61
C SER A 470 -8.33 10.26 -17.57
N ALA A 471 -8.23 9.57 -16.42
CA ALA A 471 -8.63 8.18 -16.23
C ALA A 471 -9.97 8.04 -15.47
N THR A 472 -10.38 6.80 -15.21
CA THR A 472 -11.53 6.51 -14.36
C THR A 472 -11.13 6.48 -12.89
N ILE A 473 -11.80 7.27 -12.06
CA ILE A 473 -11.68 7.29 -10.59
C ILE A 473 -13.03 6.84 -10.01
N THR A 474 -13.03 5.72 -9.30
CA THR A 474 -14.25 5.09 -8.77
C THR A 474 -14.12 4.80 -7.28
N ASN A 475 -15.17 5.08 -6.50
CA ASN A 475 -15.25 4.73 -5.07
C ASN A 475 -14.01 5.16 -4.26
N SER A 476 -13.46 6.33 -4.58
CA SER A 476 -12.19 6.79 -4.02
C SER A 476 -12.38 8.13 -3.31
N TYR A 477 -11.53 8.44 -2.33
CA TYR A 477 -11.75 9.62 -1.52
C TYR A 477 -10.49 10.31 -1.01
N ALA A 478 -10.63 11.59 -0.68
CA ALA A 478 -9.57 12.38 -0.07
C ALA A 478 -10.07 13.19 1.14
N THR A 479 -9.27 13.23 2.21
CA THR A 479 -9.66 13.94 3.45
C THR A 479 -8.70 15.05 3.86
N GLY A 480 -7.49 15.07 3.31
CA GLY A 480 -6.49 16.11 3.60
C GLY A 480 -6.85 17.46 2.98
N ASN A 481 -6.38 18.53 3.61
CA ASN A 481 -6.56 19.89 3.09
C ASN A 481 -5.71 20.10 1.83
N VAL A 482 -6.24 20.86 0.88
CA VAL A 482 -5.62 21.13 -0.42
C VAL A 482 -5.37 22.63 -0.57
N VAL A 483 -4.12 22.99 -0.86
CA VAL A 483 -3.71 24.34 -1.23
C VAL A 483 -3.01 24.30 -2.58
N ALA A 484 -3.44 25.12 -3.54
CA ALA A 484 -2.79 25.29 -4.83
C ALA A 484 -2.64 26.78 -5.20
N ASN A 485 -1.71 27.12 -6.10
CA ASN A 485 -1.64 28.46 -6.68
C ASN A 485 -2.67 28.68 -7.79
N VAL A 486 -2.96 27.67 -8.62
CA VAL A 486 -3.90 27.85 -9.75
C VAL A 486 -5.13 26.96 -9.62
N GLN A 487 -5.01 25.64 -9.76
CA GLN A 487 -6.17 24.72 -9.81
C GLN A 487 -6.17 23.83 -8.58
N ALA A 488 -7.12 24.06 -7.67
CA ALA A 488 -7.28 23.30 -6.44
C ALA A 488 -8.59 22.49 -6.48
N GLY A 489 -8.51 21.18 -6.30
CA GLY A 489 -9.68 20.31 -6.15
C GLY A 489 -9.61 19.48 -4.88
N GLY A 490 -10.72 19.33 -4.16
CA GLY A 490 -10.72 18.47 -2.97
C GLY A 490 -10.40 17.02 -3.30
N LEU A 491 -10.75 16.54 -4.50
CA LEU A 491 -10.39 15.21 -5.01
C LEU A 491 -9.35 15.30 -6.13
N VAL A 492 -9.61 16.08 -7.18
CA VAL A 492 -8.75 16.16 -8.38
C VAL A 492 -8.47 17.60 -8.76
N GLY A 493 -7.20 17.99 -8.95
CA GLY A 493 -6.88 19.34 -9.43
C GLY A 493 -7.47 19.60 -10.82
N THR A 494 -7.12 18.74 -11.78
CA THR A 494 -7.65 18.79 -13.16
C THR A 494 -8.16 17.44 -13.61
N ASN A 495 -9.45 17.36 -13.98
CA ASN A 495 -10.00 16.22 -14.70
C ASN A 495 -9.95 16.48 -16.20
N ALA A 496 -8.93 15.98 -16.88
CA ALA A 496 -8.66 16.19 -18.31
C ALA A 496 -9.47 15.22 -19.20
N GLY A 497 -10.73 14.98 -18.83
CA GLY A 497 -11.68 14.17 -19.60
C GLY A 497 -11.92 12.76 -19.06
N GLY A 498 -11.42 12.44 -17.88
CA GLY A 498 -11.71 11.20 -17.17
C GLY A 498 -13.12 11.14 -16.57
N THR A 499 -13.45 9.99 -15.97
CA THR A 499 -14.71 9.76 -15.26
C THR A 499 -14.46 9.65 -13.77
N ILE A 500 -15.14 10.47 -12.98
CA ILE A 500 -15.14 10.42 -11.51
C ILE A 500 -16.52 9.93 -11.08
N THR A 501 -16.59 8.81 -10.36
CA THR A 501 -17.85 8.25 -9.88
C THR A 501 -17.77 7.69 -8.46
N GLY A 502 -18.84 7.81 -7.68
CA GLY A 502 -18.92 7.26 -6.33
C GLY A 502 -17.84 7.81 -5.37
N SER A 503 -17.28 8.99 -5.66
CA SER A 503 -16.05 9.48 -5.01
C SER A 503 -16.32 10.74 -4.19
N HIS A 504 -15.48 11.04 -3.20
CA HIS A 504 -15.74 12.19 -2.31
C HIS A 504 -14.52 12.86 -1.73
N ALA A 505 -14.68 14.12 -1.32
CA ALA A 505 -13.64 14.90 -0.66
C ALA A 505 -14.17 15.65 0.57
N THR A 506 -13.40 15.67 1.66
CA THR A 506 -13.83 16.32 2.91
C THR A 506 -12.90 17.42 3.41
N GLY A 507 -11.65 17.47 2.93
CA GLY A 507 -10.68 18.50 3.30
C GLY A 507 -11.02 19.87 2.73
N SER A 508 -10.55 20.95 3.36
CA SER A 508 -10.72 22.30 2.84
C SER A 508 -9.87 22.51 1.58
N VAL A 509 -10.35 23.31 0.63
CA VAL A 509 -9.70 23.58 -0.66
C VAL A 509 -9.43 25.08 -0.79
N THR A 510 -8.18 25.45 -1.06
CA THR A 510 -7.76 26.85 -1.26
C THR A 510 -6.98 27.02 -2.56
N ALA A 511 -7.43 27.93 -3.42
CA ALA A 511 -6.66 28.43 -4.57
C ALA A 511 -6.14 29.86 -4.29
N LEU A 512 -4.81 30.04 -4.31
CA LEU A 512 -4.17 31.31 -3.94
C LEU A 512 -4.15 32.35 -5.06
N GLY A 513 -4.11 31.95 -6.33
CA GLY A 513 -4.09 32.88 -7.47
C GLY A 513 -2.85 33.78 -7.55
N THR A 514 -1.68 33.29 -7.11
CA THR A 514 -0.44 34.08 -6.96
C THR A 514 0.44 34.11 -8.21
N THR A 515 0.07 33.43 -9.30
CA THR A 515 0.84 33.41 -10.55
C THR A 515 0.34 34.46 -11.55
N THR A 516 1.14 34.76 -12.59
CA THR A 516 0.80 35.72 -13.66
C THR A 516 -0.47 35.35 -14.45
N ASN A 517 -0.99 34.12 -14.29
CA ASN A 517 -2.27 33.64 -14.86
C ASN A 517 -3.40 33.58 -13.82
N ALA A 518 -3.36 34.42 -12.78
CA ALA A 518 -4.34 34.46 -11.67
C ALA A 518 -5.81 34.47 -12.11
N THR A 519 -6.12 35.00 -13.29
CA THR A 519 -7.47 35.10 -13.87
C THR A 519 -8.11 33.74 -14.21
N LEU A 520 -7.36 32.64 -14.19
CA LEU A 520 -7.86 31.27 -14.38
C LEU A 520 -7.70 30.39 -13.14
N ALA A 521 -7.34 30.96 -11.98
CA ALA A 521 -7.33 30.20 -10.74
C ALA A 521 -8.74 29.63 -10.47
N SER A 522 -8.80 28.38 -10.04
CA SER A 522 -10.07 27.67 -9.81
C SER A 522 -9.97 26.78 -8.56
N ALA A 523 -10.97 26.86 -7.71
CA ALA A 523 -11.12 26.00 -6.54
C ALA A 523 -12.46 25.28 -6.61
N GLY A 524 -12.44 23.94 -6.58
CA GLY A 524 -13.65 23.12 -6.54
C GLY A 524 -13.66 22.15 -5.38
N GLY A 525 -14.83 21.94 -4.77
CA GLY A 525 -14.97 20.99 -3.67
C GLY A 525 -14.56 19.56 -4.06
N LEU A 526 -14.83 19.14 -5.29
CA LEU A 526 -14.29 17.90 -5.88
C LEU A 526 -13.16 18.17 -6.87
N VAL A 527 -13.40 19.04 -7.86
CA VAL A 527 -12.48 19.22 -8.99
C VAL A 527 -12.14 20.68 -9.24
N GLY A 528 -10.87 21.05 -9.36
CA GLY A 528 -10.50 22.43 -9.72
C GLY A 528 -11.03 22.81 -11.11
N THR A 529 -10.59 22.07 -12.13
CA THR A 529 -11.06 22.22 -13.52
C THR A 529 -11.52 20.89 -14.11
N ASN A 530 -12.74 20.86 -14.64
CA ASN A 530 -13.35 19.66 -15.19
C ASN A 530 -13.57 19.72 -16.71
N PHE A 531 -13.11 18.69 -17.43
CA PHE A 531 -13.40 18.43 -18.85
C PHE A 531 -14.09 17.06 -19.08
N GLY A 532 -14.42 16.33 -18.00
CA GLY A 532 -14.97 14.97 -18.07
C GLY A 532 -16.26 14.78 -17.26
N LEU A 533 -16.58 13.53 -16.94
CA LEU A 533 -17.78 13.18 -16.19
C LEU A 533 -17.48 13.19 -14.69
N ILE A 534 -18.29 13.90 -13.90
CA ILE A 534 -18.38 13.76 -12.45
C ILE A 534 -19.78 13.24 -12.14
N SER A 535 -19.87 12.08 -11.50
CA SER A 535 -21.15 11.46 -11.19
C SER A 535 -21.21 10.88 -9.78
N ASN A 536 -22.39 10.87 -9.14
CA ASN A 536 -22.62 10.18 -7.85
C ASN A 536 -21.55 10.50 -6.80
N SER A 537 -21.10 11.75 -6.73
CA SER A 537 -19.92 12.16 -5.96
C SER A 537 -20.24 13.37 -5.08
N TYR A 538 -19.50 13.60 -4.00
CA TYR A 538 -19.82 14.69 -3.08
C TYR A 538 -18.62 15.34 -2.39
N ALA A 539 -18.76 16.61 -2.01
CA ALA A 539 -17.75 17.35 -1.26
C ALA A 539 -18.33 18.02 0.00
N THR A 540 -17.62 17.96 1.12
CA THR A 540 -18.05 18.59 2.38
C THR A 540 -17.13 19.67 2.90
N GLY A 541 -15.91 19.78 2.35
CA GLY A 541 -14.92 20.77 2.78
C GLY A 541 -15.27 22.20 2.36
N ALA A 542 -14.73 23.18 3.08
CA ALA A 542 -14.81 24.59 2.70
C ALA A 542 -13.95 24.87 1.45
N VAL A 543 -14.46 25.68 0.53
CA VAL A 543 -13.80 26.06 -0.72
C VAL A 543 -13.53 27.55 -0.70
N THR A 544 -12.27 27.93 -0.91
CA THR A 544 -11.82 29.33 -0.92
C THR A 544 -10.95 29.60 -2.14
N GLY A 545 -11.19 30.73 -2.81
CA GLY A 545 -10.35 31.21 -3.91
C GLY A 545 -10.08 32.70 -3.71
N GLN A 546 -8.81 33.10 -3.70
CA GLN A 546 -8.45 34.51 -3.43
C GLN A 546 -8.70 35.42 -4.65
N SER A 547 -8.48 34.90 -5.87
CA SER A 547 -8.55 35.68 -7.12
C SER A 547 -9.21 34.91 -8.27
N GLY A 548 -9.94 33.83 -7.98
CA GLY A 548 -10.38 32.84 -8.97
C GLY A 548 -11.80 32.31 -8.81
N TYR A 549 -12.19 31.39 -9.69
CA TYR A 549 -13.51 30.77 -9.71
C TYR A 549 -13.65 29.74 -8.58
N THR A 550 -14.67 29.90 -7.73
CA THR A 550 -14.98 28.96 -6.65
C THR A 550 -16.28 28.26 -6.92
N GLY A 551 -16.29 26.93 -6.87
CA GLY A 551 -17.50 26.13 -7.05
C GLY A 551 -17.60 25.00 -6.04
N GLY A 552 -18.82 24.71 -5.61
CA GLY A 552 -19.09 23.68 -4.63
C GLY A 552 -18.68 22.29 -5.10
N ILE A 553 -18.82 22.00 -6.41
CA ILE A 553 -18.41 20.72 -7.01
C ILE A 553 -17.15 20.91 -7.84
N ALA A 554 -17.24 21.76 -8.87
CA ALA A 554 -16.11 22.06 -9.74
C ALA A 554 -15.82 23.57 -9.72
N GLY A 555 -14.55 23.98 -9.69
CA GLY A 555 -14.21 25.39 -9.82
C GLY A 555 -14.66 25.93 -11.17
N VAL A 556 -14.27 25.23 -12.24
CA VAL A 556 -14.72 25.47 -13.62
C VAL A 556 -15.09 24.16 -14.32
N ASN A 557 -16.13 24.18 -15.16
CA ASN A 557 -16.59 23.03 -15.93
C ASN A 557 -16.70 23.36 -17.42
N PHE A 558 -15.96 22.62 -18.24
CA PHE A 558 -15.78 22.87 -19.67
C PHE A 558 -16.31 21.73 -20.53
N ASN A 559 -17.00 22.08 -21.62
CA ASN A 559 -17.23 21.24 -22.78
C ASN A 559 -16.28 21.68 -23.91
N ASN A 560 -15.57 20.73 -24.51
CA ASN A 560 -14.81 20.97 -25.74
C ASN A 560 -15.65 20.54 -26.95
N SER A 561 -16.46 21.44 -27.50
CA SER A 561 -17.30 21.18 -28.66
C SER A 561 -16.59 21.37 -30.01
N GLY A 562 -15.30 21.73 -30.01
CA GLY A 562 -14.55 22.08 -31.22
C GLY A 562 -13.65 20.99 -31.82
N ASN A 563 -13.44 19.86 -31.13
CA ASN A 563 -12.60 18.76 -31.61
C ASN A 563 -13.43 17.49 -31.86
N PRO A 564 -13.66 17.08 -33.13
CA PRO A 564 -14.46 15.89 -33.45
C PRO A 564 -13.85 14.57 -32.96
N ASN A 565 -12.58 14.57 -32.53
CA ASN A 565 -11.89 13.42 -31.96
C ASN A 565 -11.91 13.40 -30.42
N ASN A 566 -12.53 14.38 -29.76
CA ASN A 566 -12.59 14.45 -28.31
C ASN A 566 -13.99 14.07 -27.78
N THR A 567 -14.09 12.89 -27.16
CA THR A 567 -15.33 12.38 -26.55
C THR A 567 -15.59 12.91 -25.13
N THR A 568 -14.70 13.74 -24.58
CA THR A 568 -14.77 14.16 -23.17
C THR A 568 -15.60 15.43 -23.02
N THR A 569 -16.80 15.29 -22.46
CA THR A 569 -17.72 16.38 -22.16
C THR A 569 -17.71 16.65 -20.64
N GLY A 570 -17.58 17.91 -20.25
CA GLY A 570 -17.72 18.37 -18.87
C GLY A 570 -19.15 18.22 -18.40
N VAL A 571 -19.46 17.06 -17.81
CA VAL A 571 -20.80 16.74 -17.31
C VAL A 571 -20.72 16.48 -15.81
N ILE A 572 -21.53 17.20 -15.03
CA ILE A 572 -21.73 16.95 -13.62
C ILE A 572 -23.11 16.35 -13.44
N ASN A 573 -23.18 15.14 -12.92
CA ASN A 573 -24.42 14.40 -12.74
C ASN A 573 -24.59 13.92 -11.28
N ASN A 574 -25.77 14.06 -10.68
CA ASN A 574 -26.08 13.48 -9.35
C ASN A 574 -24.95 13.69 -8.31
N SER A 575 -24.40 14.90 -8.23
CA SER A 575 -23.21 15.20 -7.43
C SER A 575 -23.44 16.45 -6.59
N TYR A 576 -22.92 16.49 -5.37
CA TYR A 576 -23.40 17.43 -4.36
C TYR A 576 -22.29 18.05 -3.52
N TYR A 577 -22.58 19.20 -2.91
CA TYR A 577 -21.67 19.85 -1.97
C TYR A 577 -22.40 20.39 -0.76
N ASN A 578 -21.68 20.59 0.35
CA ASN A 578 -22.26 21.20 1.54
C ASN A 578 -22.44 22.71 1.32
N SER A 579 -23.68 23.16 1.17
CA SER A 579 -24.03 24.58 0.94
C SER A 579 -24.07 25.42 2.21
N GLU A 580 -24.13 24.80 3.39
CA GLU A 580 -24.01 25.54 4.66
C GLU A 580 -22.56 25.87 4.98
N VAL A 581 -21.64 24.97 4.63
CA VAL A 581 -20.18 25.22 4.69
C VAL A 581 -19.74 26.17 3.58
N ASN A 582 -20.40 26.11 2.41
CA ASN A 582 -20.08 26.91 1.23
C ASN A 582 -21.28 27.76 0.78
N PRO A 583 -21.70 28.76 1.58
CA PRO A 583 -22.86 29.57 1.25
C PRO A 583 -22.61 30.34 -0.06
N SER A 584 -23.66 30.42 -0.89
CA SER A 584 -23.66 31.19 -2.14
C SER A 584 -22.73 30.71 -3.25
N LEU A 585 -21.95 29.64 -3.06
CA LEU A 585 -21.18 29.06 -4.16
C LEU A 585 -22.13 28.37 -5.15
N PRO A 586 -21.94 28.55 -6.48
CA PRO A 586 -22.60 27.71 -7.47
C PRO A 586 -22.00 26.30 -7.47
N ALA A 587 -22.67 25.35 -8.11
CA ALA A 587 -22.11 24.02 -8.33
C ALA A 587 -20.81 24.07 -9.16
N THR A 588 -20.76 24.97 -10.16
CA THR A 588 -19.61 25.23 -11.01
C THR A 588 -19.69 26.60 -11.69
N ASN A 589 -18.57 27.08 -12.23
CA ASN A 589 -18.48 28.30 -13.03
C ASN A 589 -18.05 28.01 -14.48
N PHE A 590 -18.16 29.04 -15.34
CA PHE A 590 -17.59 29.11 -16.67
C PHE A 590 -17.06 30.53 -16.95
N PRO A 591 -15.75 30.72 -17.21
CA PRO A 591 -15.15 32.03 -17.48
C PRO A 591 -15.67 32.67 -18.78
N SER A 592 -15.91 33.98 -18.76
CA SER A 592 -16.22 34.76 -19.97
C SER A 592 -14.96 35.10 -20.79
N GLY A 593 -15.07 35.22 -22.11
CA GLY A 593 -13.97 35.71 -22.98
C GLY A 593 -12.92 34.66 -23.37
N LEU A 594 -13.24 33.38 -23.22
CA LEU A 594 -12.37 32.27 -23.65
C LEU A 594 -12.44 32.04 -25.18
N ALA A 595 -11.44 31.34 -25.72
CA ALA A 595 -11.36 30.99 -27.14
C ALA A 595 -12.65 30.33 -27.65
N SER A 596 -13.04 30.56 -28.91
CA SER A 596 -14.37 30.22 -29.47
C SER A 596 -14.73 28.71 -29.48
N GLN A 597 -13.84 27.84 -29.00
CA GLN A 597 -13.98 26.38 -29.00
C GLN A 597 -14.37 25.80 -27.62
N LEU A 598 -14.33 26.60 -26.54
CA LEU A 598 -14.75 26.17 -25.20
C LEU A 598 -16.16 26.66 -24.88
N VAL A 599 -17.01 25.77 -24.37
CA VAL A 599 -18.40 26.08 -23.96
C VAL A 599 -18.63 25.60 -22.53
N ALA A 600 -19.60 26.17 -21.83
CA ALA A 600 -19.98 25.74 -20.49
C ALA A 600 -20.35 24.25 -20.45
N GLY A 601 -19.82 23.55 -19.44
CA GLY A 601 -20.19 22.19 -19.13
C GLY A 601 -21.64 22.04 -18.63
N LYS A 602 -22.20 20.84 -18.75
CA LYS A 602 -23.59 20.55 -18.34
C LYS A 602 -23.66 20.12 -16.88
N VAL A 603 -24.67 20.57 -16.15
CA VAL A 603 -25.00 20.07 -14.79
C VAL A 603 -26.41 19.46 -14.81
N THR A 604 -26.54 18.19 -14.43
CA THR A 604 -27.82 17.47 -14.31
C THR A 604 -27.93 16.83 -12.94
N GLY A 605 -28.85 17.33 -12.10
CA GLY A 605 -29.04 16.74 -10.77
C GLY A 605 -27.87 16.94 -9.80
N GLY A 606 -27.10 18.02 -9.92
CA GLY A 606 -26.06 18.38 -8.96
C GLY A 606 -26.29 19.76 -8.32
N GLY A 607 -25.90 19.92 -7.05
CA GLY A 607 -26.20 21.15 -6.30
C GLY A 607 -25.83 21.10 -4.82
N GLY A 608 -26.17 22.18 -4.13
CA GLY A 608 -25.91 22.36 -2.70
C GLY A 608 -26.90 21.61 -1.82
N LEU A 609 -26.40 20.98 -0.76
CA LEU A 609 -27.18 20.31 0.27
C LEU A 609 -26.82 20.88 1.65
N THR A 610 -27.78 20.85 2.56
CA THR A 610 -27.52 21.15 3.99
C THR A 610 -26.57 20.13 4.60
N SER A 611 -25.93 20.48 5.72
CA SER A 611 -25.04 19.56 6.45
C SER A 611 -25.76 18.31 6.94
N ALA A 612 -27.07 18.41 7.21
CA ALA A 612 -27.90 17.26 7.58
C ALA A 612 -28.12 16.33 6.37
N GLN A 613 -28.47 16.89 5.21
CA GLN A 613 -28.73 16.16 3.98
C GLN A 613 -27.49 15.48 3.39
N ILE A 614 -26.32 16.13 3.46
CA ILE A 614 -25.09 15.60 2.87
C ILE A 614 -24.47 14.45 3.67
N LYS A 615 -24.82 14.28 4.95
CA LYS A 615 -24.42 13.09 5.74
C LYS A 615 -24.91 11.78 5.13
N ASP A 616 -25.98 11.86 4.36
CA ASP A 616 -26.58 10.72 3.71
C ASP A 616 -25.98 10.47 2.31
N ALA A 617 -25.06 11.34 1.84
CA ALA A 617 -24.32 11.22 0.57
C ALA A 617 -23.76 9.82 0.24
N PRO A 618 -23.16 9.09 1.19
CA PRO A 618 -22.66 7.75 0.95
C PRO A 618 -23.73 6.74 0.51
N PHE A 619 -25.00 6.93 0.90
CA PHE A 619 -26.10 6.00 0.60
C PHE A 619 -26.70 6.21 -0.80
N TYR A 620 -26.22 7.20 -1.56
CA TYR A 620 -26.77 7.60 -2.87
C TYR A 620 -26.08 6.94 -4.07
N ILE A 621 -25.11 6.05 -3.87
CA ILE A 621 -24.25 5.53 -4.95
C ILE A 621 -25.00 4.75 -6.07
N ASN A 622 -26.21 4.24 -5.79
CA ASN A 622 -27.04 3.49 -6.74
C ASN A 622 -28.44 4.10 -6.96
N GLY A 623 -28.61 5.41 -6.77
CA GLY A 623 -29.90 6.09 -6.92
C GLY A 623 -29.77 7.62 -6.95
N THR A 624 -30.90 8.32 -6.95
CA THR A 624 -30.92 9.78 -6.79
C THR A 624 -31.00 10.15 -5.31
N ILE A 625 -30.46 11.30 -4.94
CA ILE A 625 -30.62 11.81 -3.57
C ILE A 625 -32.09 11.92 -3.14
N ASN A 626 -32.96 12.26 -4.09
CA ASN A 626 -34.41 12.39 -3.88
C ASN A 626 -35.04 11.07 -3.45
N GLN A 627 -34.57 9.93 -3.97
CA GLN A 627 -35.07 8.62 -3.57
C GLN A 627 -34.73 8.30 -2.12
N VAL A 628 -33.57 8.73 -1.62
CA VAL A 628 -33.20 8.47 -0.23
C VAL A 628 -33.91 9.43 0.72
N PHE A 629 -34.09 10.70 0.34
CA PHE A 629 -34.95 11.60 1.11
C PHE A 629 -36.39 11.07 1.19
N ALA A 630 -36.94 10.57 0.08
CA ALA A 630 -38.25 9.94 0.08
C ALA A 630 -38.28 8.69 0.98
N ALA A 631 -37.26 7.82 0.91
CA ALA A 631 -37.18 6.64 1.76
C ALA A 631 -37.07 6.99 3.25
N ARG A 632 -36.34 8.04 3.61
CA ARG A 632 -36.25 8.51 5.01
C ARG A 632 -37.51 9.19 5.49
N ALA A 633 -38.16 9.98 4.65
CA ALA A 633 -39.48 10.54 4.97
C ALA A 633 -40.48 9.41 5.24
N ALA A 634 -40.54 8.40 4.37
CA ALA A 634 -41.40 7.23 4.55
C ALA A 634 -41.06 6.43 5.82
N ALA A 635 -39.76 6.26 6.13
CA ALA A 635 -39.33 5.60 7.36
C ALA A 635 -39.69 6.40 8.62
N ALA A 636 -39.55 7.74 8.58
CA ALA A 636 -39.93 8.62 9.67
C ALA A 636 -41.44 8.63 9.90
N GLU A 637 -42.24 8.65 8.83
CA GLU A 637 -43.70 8.49 8.87
C GLU A 637 -44.10 7.14 9.47
N ALA A 638 -43.44 6.05 9.05
CA ALA A 638 -43.68 4.71 9.60
C ALA A 638 -43.32 4.63 11.09
N ALA A 639 -42.21 5.25 11.52
CA ALA A 639 -41.80 5.30 12.93
C ALA A 639 -42.76 6.14 13.78
N ALA A 640 -43.26 7.27 13.25
CA ALA A 640 -44.28 8.08 13.90
C ALA A 640 -45.61 7.32 14.04
N ALA A 641 -46.03 6.61 12.99
CA ALA A 641 -47.21 5.76 13.01
C ALA A 641 -47.08 4.61 14.04
N ALA A 642 -45.93 3.95 14.10
CA ALA A 642 -45.65 2.92 15.09
C ALA A 642 -45.69 3.47 16.54
N SER A 643 -45.14 4.66 16.76
CA SER A 643 -45.15 5.33 18.06
C SER A 643 -46.57 5.72 18.49
N ALA A 644 -47.38 6.23 17.55
CA ALA A 644 -48.79 6.53 17.80
C ALA A 644 -49.61 5.25 18.09
N ALA A 645 -49.34 4.16 17.38
CA ALA A 645 -49.97 2.86 17.63
C ALA A 645 -49.60 2.31 19.03
N ALA A 646 -48.33 2.42 19.42
CA ALA A 646 -47.87 2.04 20.75
C ALA A 646 -48.53 2.88 21.86
N ALA A 647 -48.68 4.19 21.65
CA ALA A 647 -49.36 5.07 22.59
C ALA A 647 -50.86 4.72 22.74
N ARG A 648 -51.55 4.40 21.63
CA ARG A 648 -52.94 3.94 21.68
C ARG A 648 -53.06 2.59 22.40
N LEU A 649 -52.14 1.65 22.15
CA LEU A 649 -52.11 0.38 22.85
C LEU A 649 -51.92 0.57 24.37
N ALA A 650 -51.02 1.46 24.78
CA ALA A 650 -50.82 1.81 26.18
C ALA A 650 -52.06 2.45 26.82
N GLN A 651 -52.77 3.33 26.09
CA GLN A 651 -54.04 3.90 26.56
C GLN A 651 -55.14 2.83 26.71
N THR A 652 -55.27 1.92 25.75
CA THR A 652 -56.23 0.80 25.83
C THR A 652 -55.90 -0.12 27.01
N GLN A 653 -54.62 -0.40 27.27
CA GLN A 653 -54.19 -1.17 28.44
C GLN A 653 -54.46 -0.44 29.77
N HIS A 654 -54.27 0.88 29.82
CA HIS A 654 -54.67 1.71 30.97
C HIS A 654 -56.19 1.74 31.19
N ALA A 655 -56.99 1.82 30.13
CA ALA A 655 -58.44 1.78 30.22
C ALA A 655 -58.95 0.39 30.67
N ALA A 656 -58.36 -0.68 30.16
CA ALA A 656 -58.68 -2.06 30.54
C ALA A 656 -58.33 -2.36 32.01
N SER A 657 -57.19 -1.87 32.50
CA SER A 657 -56.84 -2.00 33.93
C SER A 657 -57.75 -1.14 34.83
N GLY A 658 -58.17 0.04 34.37
CA GLY A 658 -59.21 0.85 35.03
C GLY A 658 -60.56 0.11 35.12
N ALA A 659 -61.01 -0.50 34.02
CA ALA A 659 -62.25 -1.29 33.99
C ALA A 659 -62.16 -2.56 34.86
N GLY A 660 -61.00 -3.25 34.86
CA GLY A 660 -60.74 -4.39 35.75
C GLY A 660 -60.79 -4.03 37.25
N ASN A 661 -60.34 -2.83 37.62
CA ASN A 661 -60.48 -2.30 38.98
C ASN A 661 -61.94 -2.01 39.35
N VAL A 662 -62.75 -1.50 38.41
CA VAL A 662 -64.19 -1.29 38.62
C VAL A 662 -64.92 -2.64 38.80
N ILE A 663 -64.54 -3.66 38.04
CA ILE A 663 -65.12 -5.02 38.16
C ILE A 663 -64.67 -5.69 39.48
N SER A 664 -63.41 -5.55 39.88
CA SER A 664 -62.91 -6.11 41.15
C SER A 664 -63.52 -5.41 42.38
N ASN A 665 -63.71 -4.09 42.35
CA ASN A 665 -64.39 -3.36 43.42
C ASN A 665 -65.90 -3.68 43.50
N ARG A 666 -66.50 -4.20 42.43
CA ARG A 666 -67.88 -4.71 42.44
C ARG A 666 -67.98 -6.13 43.00
N ALA A 667 -66.93 -6.94 42.86
CA ALA A 667 -66.88 -8.31 43.37
C ALA A 667 -66.69 -8.40 44.91
N THR A 668 -66.31 -7.30 45.57
CA THR A 668 -66.13 -7.22 47.03
C THR A 668 -67.29 -6.55 47.79
N ALA A 669 -68.40 -6.22 47.12
CA ALA A 669 -69.58 -5.65 47.77
C ALA A 669 -70.42 -6.75 48.48
N PRO A 670 -70.80 -6.60 49.77
CA PRO A 670 -71.56 -7.62 50.49
C PRO A 670 -72.99 -7.80 49.98
N THR A 671 -73.38 -9.06 49.81
CA THR A 671 -74.75 -9.51 49.52
C THR A 671 -75.69 -9.30 50.72
N THR A 672 -76.44 -8.20 50.73
CA THR A 672 -77.70 -8.08 51.51
C THR A 672 -78.63 -7.08 50.83
N VAL A 673 -79.77 -7.55 50.31
CA VAL A 673 -80.84 -6.75 49.70
C VAL A 673 -82.08 -6.79 50.60
N PRO A 674 -82.81 -5.68 50.74
CA PRO A 674 -84.28 -5.76 50.73
C PRO A 674 -84.87 -5.08 49.49
N ASN A 675 -85.81 -5.78 48.86
CA ASN A 675 -86.49 -5.43 47.62
C ASN A 675 -87.17 -4.05 47.66
N GLY A 676 -87.02 -3.28 46.57
CA GLY A 676 -87.80 -2.06 46.34
C GLY A 676 -87.36 -1.18 45.17
N LEU A 677 -86.15 -1.33 44.60
CA LEU A 677 -85.65 -0.51 43.49
C LEU A 677 -84.88 -1.29 42.41
N LEU A 678 -85.22 -2.57 42.21
CA LEU A 678 -84.70 -3.39 41.12
C LEU A 678 -85.55 -3.21 39.85
N ALA A 679 -85.51 -2.01 39.24
CA ALA A 679 -86.04 -1.81 37.88
C ALA A 679 -85.47 -0.62 37.09
N THR A 680 -84.59 0.22 37.67
CA THR A 680 -84.19 1.49 36.99
C THR A 680 -82.67 1.71 36.89
N ALA A 681 -81.82 0.84 37.43
CA ALA A 681 -80.35 0.95 37.29
C ALA A 681 -79.70 -0.11 36.37
N GLY A 682 -80.50 -1.01 35.78
CA GLY A 682 -80.02 -2.10 34.91
C GLY A 682 -80.08 -1.83 33.39
N ARG A 683 -80.65 -0.70 32.95
CA ARG A 683 -80.74 -0.33 31.53
C ARG A 683 -79.69 0.66 31.05
N ALA A 684 -79.13 1.50 31.94
CA ALA A 684 -78.16 2.53 31.55
C ALA A 684 -76.72 2.01 31.34
N ALA A 685 -76.43 0.74 31.62
CA ALA A 685 -75.10 0.14 31.41
C ALA A 685 -75.04 -0.85 30.22
N VAL A 686 -76.18 -1.10 29.55
CA VAL A 686 -76.25 -1.96 28.35
C VAL A 686 -76.63 -1.15 27.10
N GLU A 687 -77.14 0.08 27.23
CA GLU A 687 -77.51 0.95 26.09
C GLU A 687 -76.46 2.00 25.69
N ALA A 688 -75.23 1.97 26.24
CA ALA A 688 -74.13 2.81 25.77
C ALA A 688 -73.21 2.12 24.72
N VAL A 689 -73.60 0.94 24.23
CA VAL A 689 -72.83 0.19 23.21
C VAL A 689 -73.69 -0.15 21.99
N SER A 690 -74.67 0.68 21.66
CA SER A 690 -75.34 0.59 20.34
C SER A 690 -75.72 1.98 19.83
N SER A 691 -74.76 2.68 19.24
CA SER A 691 -75.07 3.77 18.31
C SER A 691 -74.03 3.82 17.19
N ALA A 692 -74.43 3.29 16.04
CA ALA A 692 -74.11 3.69 14.66
C ALA A 692 -72.64 3.74 14.15
N ASP A 693 -71.60 3.75 14.98
CA ASP A 693 -70.22 3.96 14.49
C ASP A 693 -69.43 2.68 14.18
N VAL A 694 -69.98 1.50 14.47
CA VAL A 694 -69.29 0.21 14.27
C VAL A 694 -69.61 -0.44 12.92
N ASP A 695 -70.82 -0.28 12.37
CA ASP A 695 -71.19 -0.93 11.09
C ASP A 695 -70.74 -0.14 9.85
N ALA A 696 -70.55 1.19 9.96
CA ALA A 696 -70.05 2.00 8.84
C ALA A 696 -68.54 1.83 8.60
N LEU A 697 -67.77 1.37 9.59
CA LEU A 697 -66.32 1.14 9.46
C LEU A 697 -65.95 -0.25 8.92
N ILE A 698 -66.92 -1.16 8.75
CA ILE A 698 -66.66 -2.55 8.29
C ILE A 698 -66.98 -2.76 6.80
N GLN A 699 -67.82 -1.95 6.16
CA GLN A 699 -68.26 -2.21 4.76
C GLN A 699 -67.53 -1.42 3.66
N GLY A 700 -66.44 -0.71 3.96
CA GLY A 700 -65.82 0.23 3.02
C GLY A 700 -64.67 -0.27 2.14
N CYS A 701 -64.01 -1.40 2.41
CA CYS A 701 -62.78 -1.76 1.68
C CYS A 701 -62.54 -3.28 1.62
N GLU A 702 -63.17 -3.96 0.67
CA GLU A 702 -62.66 -5.21 0.10
C GLU A 702 -61.93 -4.87 -1.22
N PRO A 703 -60.64 -5.21 -1.38
CA PRO A 703 -59.90 -4.95 -2.61
C PRO A 703 -60.04 -6.12 -3.61
N THR A 704 -60.36 -5.81 -4.87
CA THR A 704 -60.17 -6.75 -5.97
C THR A 704 -58.68 -7.08 -6.15
N GLN A 705 -58.32 -8.33 -5.87
CA GLN A 705 -57.03 -8.96 -6.18
C GLN A 705 -56.81 -9.05 -7.69
N THR A 706 -55.59 -8.86 -8.21
CA THR A 706 -54.59 -9.94 -8.50
C THR A 706 -53.32 -9.31 -9.15
N PRO A 707 -52.14 -9.98 -9.21
CA PRO A 707 -51.37 -10.62 -8.12
C PRO A 707 -49.82 -10.39 -8.16
N LEU A 708 -49.18 -10.61 -6.99
CA LEU A 708 -47.80 -10.98 -6.55
C LEU A 708 -46.69 -11.34 -7.61
N PRO A 709 -45.36 -11.43 -7.27
CA PRO A 709 -44.71 -11.73 -5.97
C PRO A 709 -43.39 -10.94 -5.68
N ALA A 710 -42.59 -11.06 -4.61
CA ALA A 710 -42.62 -11.69 -3.29
C ALA A 710 -41.56 -10.98 -2.40
N VAL A 711 -41.96 -10.68 -1.17
CA VAL A 711 -41.23 -10.86 0.10
C VAL A 711 -39.89 -10.14 0.31
N ARG A 712 -39.91 -9.12 1.18
CA ARG A 712 -38.98 -8.98 2.32
C ARG A 712 -39.67 -8.36 3.53
N THR A 713 -39.66 -9.07 4.65
CA THR A 713 -40.11 -8.59 5.96
C THR A 713 -39.04 -7.72 6.64
N HIS A 714 -39.43 -6.46 6.83
CA HIS A 714 -39.34 -5.59 8.01
C HIS A 714 -38.08 -5.42 8.88
N THR A 715 -37.82 -4.12 9.01
CA THR A 715 -37.01 -3.31 9.91
C THR A 715 -37.54 -3.21 11.35
N GLN A 716 -36.59 -3.16 12.29
CA GLN A 716 -36.37 -2.25 13.44
C GLN A 716 -37.49 -1.75 14.39
N HIS A 717 -37.01 -1.53 15.64
CA HIS A 717 -37.38 -0.56 16.70
C HIS A 717 -38.00 -1.18 17.98
N ALA A 718 -37.75 -0.73 19.22
CA ALA A 718 -36.83 0.24 19.81
C ALA A 718 -36.82 0.07 21.37
N SER A 719 -35.75 0.58 22.00
CA SER A 719 -35.58 1.14 23.36
C SER A 719 -36.71 1.10 24.41
N THR A 720 -36.43 0.65 25.65
CA THR A 720 -36.22 1.49 26.86
C THR A 720 -35.94 0.65 28.14
N THR A 721 -35.55 1.35 29.21
CA THR A 721 -34.68 1.09 30.36
C THR A 721 -35.12 0.18 31.54
N THR A 722 -34.09 -0.41 32.18
CA THR A 722 -33.87 -0.69 33.64
C THR A 722 -34.61 -1.80 34.42
N SER A 723 -33.80 -2.48 35.27
CA SER A 723 -34.11 -3.18 36.54
C SER A 723 -34.23 -4.72 36.55
N GLY A 724 -33.23 -5.36 37.16
CA GLY A 724 -33.43 -6.43 38.16
C GLY A 724 -33.43 -7.88 37.67
N PRO A 725 -32.91 -8.85 38.45
CA PRO A 725 -32.43 -10.13 37.92
C PRO A 725 -33.37 -11.29 38.23
N HIS A 726 -33.89 -12.01 37.24
CA HIS A 726 -34.42 -13.35 37.47
C HIS A 726 -34.26 -14.30 36.27
N LYS A 727 -33.80 -15.51 36.62
CA LYS A 727 -33.63 -16.71 35.78
C LYS A 727 -34.92 -17.10 35.07
N VAL A 728 -34.82 -17.56 33.82
CA VAL A 728 -35.77 -18.53 33.27
C VAL A 728 -35.06 -19.58 32.41
N HIS A 729 -35.43 -20.83 32.66
CA HIS A 729 -35.17 -22.03 31.88
C HIS A 729 -35.52 -21.86 30.39
N VAL A 730 -34.68 -22.41 29.51
CA VAL A 730 -35.09 -22.72 28.14
C VAL A 730 -34.83 -24.20 27.88
N SER A 731 -35.92 -24.96 27.78
CA SER A 731 -35.97 -26.26 27.13
C SER A 731 -35.65 -26.12 25.64
N SER A 732 -34.69 -26.90 25.14
CA SER A 732 -34.41 -27.06 23.71
C SER A 732 -34.99 -28.39 23.23
N PRO A 733 -35.37 -28.51 21.95
CA PRO A 733 -34.50 -29.27 21.05
C PRO A 733 -34.45 -28.76 19.60
N GLY A 734 -33.27 -28.78 18.98
CA GLY A 734 -33.15 -28.74 17.52
C GLY A 734 -31.93 -28.04 16.92
N ALA A 735 -30.74 -28.60 17.13
CA ALA A 735 -29.52 -28.51 16.30
C ALA A 735 -29.11 -27.17 15.63
N HIS A 736 -28.24 -26.37 16.29
CA HIS A 736 -27.35 -25.40 15.64
C HIS A 736 -26.00 -25.29 16.41
N TYR A 737 -24.91 -25.16 15.64
CA TYR A 737 -23.53 -24.96 16.09
C TYR A 737 -23.41 -23.82 17.12
N ARG A 738 -22.76 -24.06 18.26
CA ARG A 738 -22.41 -23.04 19.27
C ARG A 738 -20.91 -22.78 19.23
N ALA A 739 -20.51 -21.52 19.00
CA ALA A 739 -19.15 -21.08 19.27
C ALA A 739 -18.94 -20.97 20.80
N ARG A 740 -17.80 -21.46 21.29
CA ARG A 740 -17.34 -21.24 22.67
C ARG A 740 -16.16 -20.28 22.63
N ILE A 741 -16.27 -19.17 23.36
CA ILE A 741 -15.12 -18.29 23.66
C ILE A 741 -14.29 -19.03 24.71
N ARG A 742 -13.06 -19.42 24.35
CA ARG A 742 -12.15 -20.16 25.24
C ARG A 742 -11.19 -19.24 25.99
N SER A 743 -11.03 -18.01 25.51
CA SER A 743 -10.23 -16.99 26.18
C SER A 743 -10.67 -15.59 25.78
N ILE A 744 -10.32 -14.62 26.62
CA ILE A 744 -10.53 -13.19 26.38
C ILE A 744 -9.20 -12.47 26.64
N GLU A 745 -8.87 -11.49 25.79
CA GLU A 745 -7.77 -10.55 26.01
C GLU A 745 -8.31 -9.18 26.41
N VAL A 746 -7.75 -8.61 27.48
CA VAL A 746 -8.02 -7.24 27.94
C VAL A 746 -6.68 -6.60 28.28
N ASP A 747 -6.41 -5.43 27.70
CA ASP A 747 -5.18 -4.64 27.95
C ASP A 747 -3.87 -5.44 27.82
N GLY A 748 -3.80 -6.35 26.83
CA GLY A 748 -2.62 -7.13 26.53
C GLY A 748 -2.40 -8.36 27.43
N GLN A 749 -3.36 -8.69 28.29
CA GLN A 749 -3.33 -9.92 29.11
C GLN A 749 -4.39 -10.93 28.66
N HIS A 750 -3.98 -12.20 28.58
CA HIS A 750 -4.77 -13.33 28.10
C HIS A 750 -5.36 -14.13 29.26
N PHE A 751 -6.67 -14.39 29.21
CA PHE A 751 -7.42 -15.13 30.23
C PHE A 751 -8.11 -16.34 29.62
N ASP A 752 -7.68 -17.55 29.97
CA ASP A 752 -8.35 -18.80 29.58
C ASP A 752 -9.56 -19.11 30.47
N LEU A 753 -10.64 -19.56 29.83
CA LEU A 753 -11.93 -19.87 30.43
C LEU A 753 -12.31 -21.33 30.11
N ASP A 754 -11.62 -22.29 30.73
CA ASP A 754 -12.01 -23.71 30.71
C ASP A 754 -12.41 -24.23 32.10
N ASN A 755 -13.45 -25.06 32.12
CA ASN A 755 -14.25 -25.44 33.29
C ASN A 755 -13.57 -26.45 34.24
N GLY A 756 -13.47 -26.08 35.52
CA GLY A 756 -13.94 -26.93 36.63
C GLY A 756 -12.90 -27.76 37.38
N GLY A 757 -12.28 -27.16 38.40
CA GLY A 757 -11.61 -27.88 39.48
C GLY A 757 -11.09 -26.89 40.52
N ARG A 758 -11.67 -26.94 41.72
CA ARG A 758 -11.37 -26.11 42.91
C ARG A 758 -9.92 -25.62 42.96
N ASN A 759 -9.70 -24.32 43.17
CA ASN A 759 -8.93 -23.80 44.31
C ASN A 759 -8.91 -22.27 44.32
N SER A 760 -9.31 -21.75 45.48
CA SER A 760 -8.98 -20.49 46.14
C SER A 760 -8.08 -19.50 45.41
N ALA A 761 -8.56 -18.26 45.30
CA ALA A 761 -7.76 -17.10 44.95
C ALA A 761 -6.49 -17.00 45.82
N PRO A 762 -5.31 -16.76 45.24
CA PRO A 762 -4.21 -16.16 45.97
C PRO A 762 -4.38 -14.64 45.97
N THR A 763 -4.32 -14.06 47.16
CA THR A 763 -4.14 -12.64 47.44
C THR A 763 -3.00 -12.01 46.62
N PRO A 764 -3.09 -10.73 46.25
CA PRO A 764 -2.02 -10.04 45.55
C PRO A 764 -0.85 -9.79 46.52
N ASN A 765 0.31 -10.35 46.23
CA ASN A 765 1.57 -9.91 46.83
C ASN A 765 2.34 -9.09 45.81
N ALA A 766 2.83 -7.95 46.29
CA ALA A 766 3.67 -6.99 45.60
C ALA A 766 4.98 -7.61 45.09
N GLN A 767 5.33 -7.31 43.84
CA GLN A 767 6.48 -6.46 43.46
C GLN A 767 6.40 -6.11 41.97
#